data_AF-A0A257DB74-F1
#
_entry.id   AF-A0A257DB74-F1
#
_cell.length_a   1.000
_cell.length_b   1.000
_cell.length_c   1.000
_cell.angle_alpha   90.00
_cell.angle_beta   90.00
_cell.angle_gamma   90.00
#
_symmetry.space_group_name_H-M   'P 1'
#
loop_
_entity.id
_entity.type
_entity.pdbx_description
1 polymer ?
#
loop_
_entity_poly.entity_id
_entity_poly.type
_entity_poly.pdbx_seq_one_letter_code
_entity_poly.pdbx_strand_id
1 'polypeptide(L)'
;MSMRPFALLRRGLGALWWFIDATRRTLLNLLFLALIVLIGVALFKREVPVLQDNTALVLDLQGPLVEEQSGGVRDNAIAQLQGNGVQSTRLRDVLAVLAAAETDPHISRVVLVLDEFQGAGLAALRDVADALERFKASGKTVTAWGSGYDQKQYYLAAHANEVFLHPLGAVYLDGFGRLRNYYLDALDKLGVGVSLIKVGTFKSAAEPFIANGPSPAATEADTLLYRGLWSTYTEGIETARRLPPGSTQALIEALPERLAAVGGDSAKLALEAKQVDALKTRDELRELMIERGVRDNDTKSFRQVSFSTYLSRLTPVQRGEASALVATPAVGIVVAEGEIVDGAAPAGAVGGLSTASLIRKAREDDAIKALVLRVNSPGGSVFGSELVRRELELTRAAGKPVVVSMGSVAASGGYWISTASDEVMADAATVTGSIGVFALLPHASRAIDKLGVHADGVTTTWLGAAGDPRREPDPRFIGMLQTSVNHIYADFIGKVAQARQTTPEKIDAVAQGRVWTGLQAKERGLVDTIGGLNAAIRSAASRAKLGEGGGAVASASAPASRAAAKAPEYRIVYIDREPGRFERLIEAFGGAAARVLADHFELRLMPASLPERITGPVRQDLGWLVELVDGRKPFAAVTHCLCGAP
;
A
#
# COMPACT_ATOMS: atom_id res chain seq x y z
N MET A 1 20.91 -86.43 5.23
CA MET A 1 20.96 -84.98 4.97
C MET A 1 19.78 -84.59 4.10
N SER A 2 18.71 -84.02 4.68
CA SER A 2 17.54 -83.57 3.92
C SER A 2 17.84 -82.20 3.29
N MET A 3 18.30 -82.18 2.04
CA MET A 3 18.34 -80.93 1.28
C MET A 3 16.89 -80.54 0.98
N ARG A 4 16.42 -79.44 1.59
CA ARG A 4 15.08 -78.87 1.34
C ARG A 4 15.14 -78.06 0.02
N PRO A 5 14.65 -78.56 -1.12
CA PRO A 5 14.78 -77.87 -2.41
C PRO A 5 14.03 -76.53 -2.43
N PHE A 6 12.98 -76.39 -1.61
CA PHE A 6 12.23 -75.16 -1.43
C PHE A 6 13.03 -74.01 -0.79
N ALA A 7 14.07 -74.30 0.00
CA ALA A 7 14.88 -73.25 0.62
C ALA A 7 15.80 -72.54 -0.38
N LEU A 8 16.34 -73.28 -1.35
CA LEU A 8 17.13 -72.76 -2.46
C LEU A 8 16.26 -71.97 -3.44
N LEU A 9 15.06 -72.49 -3.76
CA LEU A 9 14.11 -71.79 -4.64
C LEU A 9 13.62 -70.47 -4.01
N ARG A 10 13.31 -70.46 -2.71
CA ARG A 10 12.92 -69.26 -1.97
C ARG A 10 14.05 -68.23 -1.87
N ARG A 11 15.30 -68.68 -1.71
CA ARG A 11 16.49 -67.80 -1.76
C ARG A 11 16.72 -67.22 -3.15
N GLY A 12 16.54 -68.02 -4.21
CA GLY A 12 16.63 -67.56 -5.59
C GLY A 12 15.56 -66.54 -5.97
N LEU A 13 14.30 -66.80 -5.61
CA LEU A 13 13.19 -65.86 -5.83
C LEU A 13 13.33 -64.58 -4.99
N GLY A 14 13.84 -64.68 -3.75
CA GLY A 14 14.14 -63.51 -2.92
C GLY A 14 15.27 -62.64 -3.48
N ALA A 15 16.33 -63.26 -4.02
CA ALA A 15 17.41 -62.54 -4.68
C ALA A 15 16.96 -61.86 -5.99
N LEU A 16 16.11 -62.54 -6.78
CA LEU A 16 15.51 -61.97 -7.99
C LEU A 16 14.59 -60.78 -7.66
N TRP A 17 13.75 -60.90 -6.63
CA TRP A 17 12.88 -59.81 -6.19
C TRP A 17 13.69 -58.62 -5.66
N TRP A 18 14.75 -58.86 -4.88
CA TRP A 18 15.65 -57.80 -4.42
C TRP A 18 16.33 -57.10 -5.59
N PHE A 19 16.79 -57.84 -6.60
CA PHE A 19 17.40 -57.25 -7.80
C PHE A 19 16.41 -56.39 -8.59
N ILE A 20 15.17 -56.86 -8.78
CA ILE A 20 14.11 -56.08 -9.44
C ILE A 20 13.76 -54.82 -8.64
N ASP A 21 13.60 -54.94 -7.32
CA ASP A 21 13.28 -53.79 -6.44
C ASP A 21 14.44 -52.78 -6.39
N ALA A 22 15.69 -53.25 -6.28
CA ALA A 22 16.88 -52.40 -6.32
C ALA A 22 17.02 -51.68 -7.66
N THR A 23 16.77 -52.38 -8.78
CA THR A 23 16.82 -51.80 -10.13
C THR A 23 15.72 -50.77 -10.33
N ARG A 24 14.48 -51.10 -9.90
CA ARG A 24 13.34 -50.17 -9.93
C ARG A 24 13.62 -48.91 -9.10
N ARG A 25 14.09 -49.06 -7.85
CA ARG A 25 14.43 -47.92 -6.97
C ARG A 25 15.54 -47.07 -7.57
N THR A 26 16.56 -47.69 -8.15
CA THR A 26 17.67 -46.98 -8.80
C THR A 26 17.17 -46.19 -10.01
N LEU A 27 16.37 -46.80 -10.88
CA LEU A 27 15.75 -46.13 -12.03
C LEU A 27 14.84 -44.97 -11.62
N LEU A 28 13.97 -45.18 -10.62
CA LEU A 28 13.08 -44.14 -10.12
C LEU A 28 13.87 -42.99 -9.47
N ASN A 29 14.93 -43.27 -8.72
CA ASN A 29 15.80 -42.25 -8.15
C ASN A 29 16.56 -41.47 -9.23
N LEU A 30 17.04 -42.15 -10.28
CA LEU A 30 17.71 -41.50 -11.41
C LEU A 30 16.74 -40.64 -12.23
N LEU A 31 15.51 -41.12 -12.47
CA LEU A 31 14.46 -40.34 -13.12
C LEU A 31 14.04 -39.13 -12.27
N PHE A 32 13.97 -39.30 -10.94
CA PHE A 32 13.69 -38.22 -10.00
C PHE A 32 14.82 -37.18 -9.97
N LEU A 33 16.09 -37.62 -9.94
CA LEU A 33 17.25 -36.73 -10.05
C LEU A 33 17.30 -36.02 -11.40
N ALA A 34 17.02 -36.73 -12.49
CA ALA A 34 16.94 -36.14 -13.82
C ALA A 34 15.82 -35.10 -13.88
N LEU A 35 14.64 -35.37 -13.31
CA LEU A 35 13.56 -34.41 -13.18
C LEU A 35 13.96 -33.19 -12.34
N ILE A 36 14.66 -33.37 -11.21
CA ILE A 36 15.20 -32.27 -10.40
C ILE A 36 16.20 -31.44 -11.21
N VAL A 37 17.10 -32.08 -11.96
CA VAL A 37 18.07 -31.38 -12.82
C VAL A 37 17.35 -30.64 -13.95
N LEU A 38 16.33 -31.23 -14.55
CA LEU A 38 15.57 -30.62 -15.65
C LEU A 38 14.72 -29.45 -15.16
N ILE A 39 14.09 -29.58 -13.99
CA ILE A 39 13.44 -28.48 -13.26
C ILE A 39 14.47 -27.42 -12.90
N GLY A 40 15.64 -27.79 -12.37
CA GLY A 40 16.73 -26.88 -12.06
C GLY A 40 17.19 -26.10 -13.30
N VAL A 41 17.47 -26.77 -14.41
CA VAL A 41 17.84 -26.12 -15.67
C VAL A 41 16.71 -25.23 -16.18
N ALA A 42 15.45 -25.67 -16.14
CA ALA A 42 14.31 -24.84 -16.55
C ALA A 42 14.12 -23.59 -15.66
N LEU A 43 14.44 -23.70 -14.37
CA LEU A 43 14.37 -22.58 -13.41
C LEU A 43 15.55 -21.61 -13.56
N PHE A 44 16.76 -22.11 -13.85
CA PHE A 44 17.98 -21.30 -13.93
C PHE A 44 18.33 -20.80 -15.33
N LYS A 45 17.78 -21.40 -16.39
CA LYS A 45 17.98 -20.96 -17.78
C LYS A 45 16.97 -19.88 -18.16
N ARG A 46 16.99 -18.75 -17.45
CA ARG A 46 16.33 -17.52 -17.92
C ARG A 46 17.30 -16.74 -18.78
N GLU A 47 17.29 -17.01 -20.08
CA GLU A 47 17.91 -16.11 -21.05
C GLU A 47 17.07 -14.82 -21.05
N VAL A 48 17.53 -13.80 -20.32
CA VAL A 48 16.95 -12.45 -20.41
C VAL A 48 17.41 -11.89 -21.76
N PRO A 49 16.51 -11.69 -22.74
CA PRO A 49 16.92 -11.31 -24.10
C PRO A 49 17.74 -10.02 -24.09
N VAL A 50 18.78 -9.87 -24.89
CA VAL A 50 19.58 -8.62 -24.91
C VAL A 50 18.67 -7.46 -25.36
N LEU A 51 18.70 -6.34 -24.63
CA LEU A 51 17.95 -5.13 -25.04
C LEU A 51 18.59 -4.57 -26.30
N GLN A 52 17.75 -4.32 -27.31
CA GLN A 52 18.16 -3.70 -28.56
C GLN A 52 17.82 -2.20 -28.52
N ASP A 53 18.50 -1.40 -29.33
CA ASP A 53 18.20 0.03 -29.46
C ASP A 53 16.76 0.28 -29.90
N ASN A 54 16.20 1.43 -29.53
CA ASN A 54 14.82 1.82 -29.84
C ASN A 54 13.76 0.83 -29.32
N THR A 55 14.01 0.20 -28.17
CA THR A 55 13.01 -0.60 -27.47
C THR A 55 12.00 0.32 -26.76
N ALA A 56 10.73 -0.04 -26.82
CA ALA A 56 9.67 0.56 -26.01
C ALA A 56 9.51 -0.20 -24.68
N LEU A 57 9.50 0.50 -23.55
CA LEU A 57 9.13 -0.07 -22.27
C LEU A 57 7.61 -0.08 -22.14
N VAL A 58 7.01 -1.26 -22.06
CA VAL A 58 5.57 -1.40 -21.81
C VAL A 58 5.34 -1.47 -20.30
N LEU A 59 4.64 -0.47 -19.76
CA LEU A 59 4.17 -0.45 -18.38
C LEU A 59 2.75 -1.00 -18.33
N ASP A 60 2.65 -2.32 -18.27
CA ASP A 60 1.42 -3.09 -18.10
C ASP A 60 1.18 -3.36 -16.60
N LEU A 61 0.83 -2.30 -15.85
CA LEU A 61 0.64 -2.40 -14.41
C LEU A 61 -0.56 -3.30 -14.10
N GLN A 62 -0.37 -4.28 -13.23
CA GLN A 62 -1.40 -5.26 -12.87
C GLN A 62 -1.85 -5.08 -11.42
N GLY A 63 -3.16 -5.07 -11.22
CA GLY A 63 -3.81 -4.97 -9.92
C GLY A 63 -3.54 -3.64 -9.20
N PRO A 64 -3.65 -3.61 -7.85
CA PRO A 64 -3.43 -2.39 -7.09
C PRO A 64 -1.94 -2.05 -7.00
N LEU A 65 -1.63 -0.76 -6.97
CA LEU A 65 -0.29 -0.24 -6.69
C LEU A 65 -0.13 -0.01 -5.18
N VAL A 66 0.83 -0.71 -4.58
CA VAL A 66 1.02 -0.79 -3.12
C VAL A 66 2.45 -0.38 -2.71
N GLU A 67 2.62 0.15 -1.50
CA GLU A 67 3.96 0.44 -0.94
C GLU A 67 4.73 -0.87 -0.64
N GLU A 68 4.00 -1.86 -0.15
CA GLU A 68 4.48 -3.18 0.25
C GLU A 68 3.45 -4.25 -0.16
N GLN A 69 3.91 -5.43 -0.58
CA GLN A 69 3.00 -6.54 -0.88
C GLN A 69 2.53 -7.17 0.44
N SER A 70 1.23 -7.12 0.70
CA SER A 70 0.64 -7.72 1.89
C SER A 70 0.81 -9.24 1.92
N GLY A 71 0.93 -9.81 3.12
CA GLY A 71 0.95 -11.26 3.35
C GLY A 71 2.35 -11.88 3.31
N GLY A 72 2.47 -13.09 3.88
CA GLY A 72 3.69 -13.87 3.80
C GLY A 72 3.91 -14.43 2.39
N VAL A 73 5.17 -14.65 2.01
CA VAL A 73 5.50 -15.19 0.68
C VAL A 73 4.82 -16.54 0.42
N ARG A 74 4.68 -17.34 1.48
CA ARG A 74 3.91 -18.59 1.46
C ARG A 74 2.43 -18.36 1.12
N ASP A 75 1.80 -17.37 1.74
CA ASP A 75 0.35 -17.13 1.61
C ASP A 75 0.03 -16.58 0.21
N ASN A 76 0.89 -15.69 -0.31
CA ASN A 76 0.77 -15.18 -1.67
C ASN A 76 0.99 -16.29 -2.72
N ALA A 77 1.95 -17.19 -2.50
CA ALA A 77 2.14 -18.35 -3.37
C ALA A 77 0.94 -19.31 -3.36
N ILE A 78 0.31 -19.51 -2.19
CA ILE A 78 -0.93 -20.32 -2.06
C ILE A 78 -2.08 -19.65 -2.82
N ALA A 79 -2.30 -18.36 -2.59
CA ALA A 79 -3.38 -17.61 -3.22
C ALA A 79 -3.24 -17.63 -4.75
N GLN A 80 -2.03 -17.41 -5.27
CA GLN A 80 -1.77 -17.43 -6.71
C GLN A 80 -2.04 -18.81 -7.34
N LEU A 81 -1.72 -19.91 -6.64
CA LEU A 81 -2.01 -21.26 -7.11
C LEU A 81 -3.49 -21.65 -7.05
N GLN A 82 -4.28 -21.00 -6.19
CA GLN A 82 -5.73 -21.13 -6.14
C GLN A 82 -6.45 -20.26 -7.17
N GLY A 83 -5.72 -19.48 -7.99
CA GLY A 83 -6.29 -18.48 -8.89
C GLY A 83 -6.83 -17.24 -8.18
N ASN A 84 -6.60 -17.12 -6.86
CA ASN A 84 -7.09 -16.05 -5.99
C ASN A 84 -5.99 -15.05 -5.62
N GLY A 85 -4.77 -15.21 -6.14
CA GLY A 85 -3.65 -14.33 -5.84
C GLY A 85 -3.86 -12.99 -6.52
N VAL A 86 -4.21 -11.96 -5.74
CA VAL A 86 -4.23 -10.59 -6.23
C VAL A 86 -2.82 -10.23 -6.66
N GLN A 87 -2.58 -10.20 -7.98
CA GLN A 87 -1.36 -9.62 -8.52
C GLN A 87 -1.35 -8.15 -8.07
N SER A 88 -0.30 -7.72 -7.39
CA SER A 88 -0.14 -6.34 -6.96
C SER A 88 1.21 -5.83 -7.41
N THR A 89 1.24 -4.56 -7.82
CA THR A 89 2.45 -3.90 -8.30
C THR A 89 3.02 -3.04 -7.19
N ARG A 90 4.32 -3.13 -6.90
CA ARG A 90 4.94 -2.30 -5.87
C ARG A 90 5.32 -0.93 -6.44
N LEU A 91 4.98 0.14 -5.72
CA LEU A 91 5.35 1.51 -6.08
C LEU A 91 6.86 1.65 -6.29
N ARG A 92 7.66 1.10 -5.37
CA ARG A 92 9.13 1.12 -5.46
C ARG A 92 9.67 0.52 -6.75
N ASP A 93 9.04 -0.53 -7.29
CA ASP A 93 9.49 -1.20 -8.51
C ASP A 93 9.16 -0.36 -9.75
N VAL A 94 7.98 0.26 -9.79
CA VAL A 94 7.58 1.18 -10.87
C VAL A 94 8.52 2.38 -10.92
N LEU A 95 8.80 2.99 -9.77
CA LEU A 95 9.72 4.12 -9.67
C LEU A 95 11.16 3.74 -10.08
N ALA A 96 11.65 2.57 -9.66
CA ALA A 96 12.97 2.09 -10.03
C ALA A 96 13.08 1.81 -11.55
N VAL A 97 12.04 1.21 -12.15
CA VAL A 97 11.98 0.94 -13.59
C VAL A 97 11.98 2.24 -14.38
N LEU A 98 11.14 3.21 -14.01
CA LEU A 98 11.10 4.52 -14.69
C LEU A 98 12.42 5.28 -14.56
N ALA A 99 13.03 5.29 -13.36
CA ALA A 99 14.33 5.94 -13.13
C ALA A 99 15.47 5.28 -13.93
N ALA A 100 15.49 3.96 -14.03
CA ALA A 100 16.47 3.25 -14.86
C ALA A 100 16.24 3.53 -16.35
N ALA A 101 14.98 3.44 -16.80
CA ALA A 101 14.60 3.69 -18.19
C ALA A 101 14.86 5.13 -18.64
N GLU A 102 14.85 6.11 -17.73
CA GLU A 102 15.20 7.51 -17.99
C GLU A 102 16.60 7.62 -18.61
N THR A 103 17.58 6.89 -18.05
CA THR A 103 19.00 6.98 -18.46
C THR A 103 19.45 5.85 -19.40
N ASP A 104 18.64 4.81 -19.59
CA ASP A 104 18.97 3.70 -20.48
C ASP A 104 18.92 4.10 -21.97
N PRO A 105 20.03 4.02 -22.73
CA PRO A 105 20.06 4.39 -24.14
C PRO A 105 19.22 3.48 -25.04
N HIS A 106 18.92 2.25 -24.62
CA HIS A 106 18.12 1.32 -25.42
C HIS A 106 16.62 1.62 -25.34
N ILE A 107 16.17 2.27 -24.27
CA ILE A 107 14.76 2.63 -24.08
C ILE A 107 14.50 4.00 -24.70
N SER A 108 13.66 4.03 -25.75
CA SER A 108 13.30 5.26 -26.45
C SER A 108 11.98 5.88 -25.97
N ARG A 109 11.08 5.05 -25.43
CA ARG A 109 9.71 5.43 -25.08
C ARG A 109 9.09 4.50 -24.06
N VAL A 110 8.02 4.97 -23.42
CA VAL A 110 7.13 4.18 -22.57
C VAL A 110 5.76 4.07 -23.23
N VAL A 111 5.17 2.87 -23.20
CA VAL A 111 3.77 2.62 -23.54
C VAL A 111 3.05 2.22 -22.25
N LEU A 112 2.15 3.06 -21.79
CA LEU A 112 1.36 2.84 -20.57
C LEU A 112 0.05 2.13 -20.94
N VAL A 113 -0.15 0.93 -20.40
CA VAL A 113 -1.34 0.11 -20.61
C VAL A 113 -2.01 -0.13 -19.26
N LEU A 114 -3.21 0.40 -19.08
CA LEU A 114 -3.84 0.52 -17.75
C LEU A 114 -5.09 -0.35 -17.55
N ASP A 115 -5.50 -1.16 -18.53
CA ASP A 115 -6.75 -1.94 -18.43
C ASP A 115 -6.79 -2.86 -17.20
N GLU A 116 -5.64 -3.43 -16.82
CA GLU A 116 -5.50 -4.33 -15.66
C GLU A 116 -5.07 -3.60 -14.38
N PHE A 117 -4.90 -2.27 -14.44
CA PHE A 117 -4.48 -1.46 -13.32
C PHE A 117 -5.68 -1.10 -12.44
N GLN A 118 -5.67 -1.50 -11.17
CA GLN A 118 -6.76 -1.24 -10.23
C GLN A 118 -6.58 0.06 -9.43
N GLY A 119 -5.50 0.80 -9.69
CA GLY A 119 -5.26 2.09 -9.06
C GLY A 119 -4.39 2.07 -7.81
N ALA A 120 -4.25 3.24 -7.21
CA ALA A 120 -3.57 3.52 -5.95
C ALA A 120 -4.27 4.71 -5.28
N GLY A 121 -3.87 5.07 -4.06
CA GLY A 121 -4.21 6.39 -3.54
C GLY A 121 -3.50 7.51 -4.30
N LEU A 122 -4.12 8.69 -4.32
CA LEU A 122 -3.69 9.80 -5.18
C LEU A 122 -2.22 10.22 -4.97
N ALA A 123 -1.70 10.14 -3.74
CA ALA A 123 -0.29 10.43 -3.47
C ALA A 123 0.67 9.45 -4.21
N ALA A 124 0.35 8.17 -4.25
CA ALA A 124 1.15 7.18 -4.98
C ALA A 124 1.01 7.33 -6.50
N LEU A 125 -0.18 7.68 -6.99
CA LEU A 125 -0.38 8.03 -8.40
C LEU A 125 0.46 9.26 -8.79
N ARG A 126 0.56 10.24 -7.90
CA ARG A 126 1.41 11.44 -8.06
C ARG A 126 2.91 11.12 -8.08
N ASP A 127 3.37 10.21 -7.22
CA ASP A 127 4.75 9.72 -7.26
C ASP A 127 5.09 9.10 -8.65
N VAL A 128 4.16 8.33 -9.23
CA VAL A 128 4.31 7.76 -10.58
C VAL A 128 4.22 8.82 -11.66
N ALA A 129 3.26 9.75 -11.57
CA ALA A 129 3.13 10.88 -12.49
C ALA A 129 4.41 11.72 -12.54
N ASP A 130 4.98 12.06 -11.40
CA ASP A 130 6.26 12.77 -11.30
C ASP A 130 7.41 12.00 -11.95
N ALA A 131 7.40 10.66 -11.88
CA ALA A 131 8.38 9.81 -12.56
C ALA A 131 8.18 9.80 -14.07
N LEU A 132 6.94 9.79 -14.56
CA LEU A 132 6.62 9.93 -15.99
C LEU A 132 7.05 11.30 -16.51
N GLU A 133 6.83 12.37 -15.76
CA GLU A 133 7.27 13.72 -16.15
C GLU A 133 8.80 13.84 -16.22
N ARG A 134 9.53 13.23 -15.28
CA ARG A 134 11.01 13.16 -15.37
C ARG A 134 11.48 12.37 -16.59
N PHE A 135 10.84 11.23 -16.88
CA PHE A 135 11.13 10.45 -18.09
C PHE A 135 10.88 11.27 -19.37
N LYS A 136 9.79 12.06 -19.42
CA LYS A 136 9.50 12.97 -20.53
C LYS A 136 10.55 14.09 -20.64
N ALA A 137 10.98 14.64 -19.51
CA ALA A 137 12.00 15.68 -19.46
C ALA A 137 13.38 15.21 -19.98
N SER A 138 13.66 13.90 -19.98
CA SER A 138 14.86 13.33 -20.60
C SER A 138 14.81 13.30 -22.15
N GLY A 139 13.73 13.80 -22.75
CA GLY A 139 13.51 13.83 -24.20
C GLY A 139 12.86 12.57 -24.77
N LYS A 140 12.47 11.62 -23.92
CA LYS A 140 11.78 10.38 -24.30
C LYS A 140 10.26 10.59 -24.26
N THR A 141 9.50 9.75 -24.94
CA THR A 141 8.03 9.92 -25.06
C THR A 141 7.25 8.87 -24.27
N VAL A 142 6.10 9.25 -23.75
CA VAL A 142 5.12 8.38 -23.08
C VAL A 142 3.83 8.38 -23.89
N THR A 143 3.33 7.20 -24.26
CA THR A 143 2.02 7.03 -24.90
C THR A 143 1.14 6.18 -23.98
N ALA A 144 -0.06 6.66 -23.64
CA ALA A 144 -1.05 5.90 -22.88
C ALA A 144 -2.12 5.34 -23.82
N TRP A 145 -2.55 4.10 -23.58
CA TRP A 145 -3.69 3.49 -24.26
C TRP A 145 -4.53 2.66 -23.28
N GLY A 146 -5.84 2.68 -23.47
CA GLY A 146 -6.80 1.91 -22.67
C GLY A 146 -8.10 1.65 -23.43
N SER A 147 -8.75 0.54 -23.09
CA SER A 147 -10.12 0.23 -23.52
C SER A 147 -11.15 1.15 -22.88
N GLY A 148 -10.84 1.64 -21.68
CA GLY A 148 -11.50 2.70 -20.94
C GLY A 148 -10.53 3.22 -19.88
N TYR A 149 -10.86 4.34 -19.25
CA TYR A 149 -10.12 4.83 -18.10
C TYR A 149 -11.10 5.13 -16.97
N ASP A 150 -10.92 4.47 -15.83
CA ASP A 150 -11.48 4.98 -14.58
C ASP A 150 -10.68 6.19 -14.06
N GLN A 151 -11.13 6.81 -12.98
CA GLN A 151 -10.50 7.98 -12.37
C GLN A 151 -9.02 7.75 -12.03
N LYS A 152 -8.65 6.56 -11.54
CA LYS A 152 -7.28 6.27 -11.09
C LYS A 152 -6.36 6.00 -12.28
N GLN A 153 -6.86 5.27 -13.27
CA GLN A 153 -6.17 5.01 -14.52
C GLN A 153 -5.99 6.32 -15.31
N TYR A 154 -7.04 7.13 -15.41
CA TYR A 154 -6.99 8.38 -16.17
C TYR A 154 -5.99 9.37 -15.56
N TYR A 155 -5.82 9.39 -14.24
CA TYR A 155 -4.79 10.22 -13.61
C TYR A 155 -3.41 9.97 -14.22
N LEU A 156 -2.97 8.71 -14.30
CA LEU A 156 -1.68 8.38 -14.90
C LEU A 156 -1.65 8.60 -16.41
N ALA A 157 -2.74 8.24 -17.11
CA ALA A 157 -2.85 8.44 -18.54
C ALA A 157 -2.71 9.92 -18.91
N ALA A 158 -3.31 10.83 -18.12
CA ALA A 158 -3.29 12.26 -18.36
C ALA A 158 -1.86 12.86 -18.45
N HIS A 159 -0.88 12.23 -17.80
CA HIS A 159 0.53 12.63 -17.81
C HIS A 159 1.32 12.12 -19.03
N ALA A 160 0.73 11.31 -19.91
CA ALA A 160 1.37 10.90 -21.15
C ALA A 160 1.50 12.06 -22.16
N ASN A 161 2.40 11.93 -23.13
CA ASN A 161 2.45 12.86 -24.27
C ASN A 161 1.22 12.71 -25.17
N GLU A 162 0.75 11.47 -25.33
CA GLU A 162 -0.46 11.13 -26.09
C GLU A 162 -1.29 10.12 -25.29
N VAL A 163 -2.59 10.34 -25.25
CA VAL A 163 -3.59 9.48 -24.61
C VAL A 163 -4.55 8.97 -25.67
N PHE A 164 -4.57 7.67 -25.87
CA PHE A 164 -5.46 7.00 -26.80
C PHE A 164 -6.53 6.22 -26.07
N LEU A 165 -7.73 6.18 -26.64
CA LEU A 165 -8.89 5.49 -26.09
C LEU A 165 -9.49 4.58 -27.15
N HIS A 166 -9.97 3.41 -26.77
CA HIS A 166 -10.73 2.58 -27.70
C HIS A 166 -12.00 3.31 -28.21
N PRO A 167 -12.43 3.15 -29.48
CA PRO A 167 -13.63 3.82 -30.01
C PRO A 167 -14.95 3.52 -29.29
N LEU A 168 -14.99 2.49 -28.43
CA LEU A 168 -16.13 2.16 -27.56
C LEU A 168 -15.84 2.38 -26.06
N GLY A 169 -14.74 3.05 -25.75
CA GLY A 169 -14.30 3.35 -24.39
C GLY A 169 -14.89 4.64 -23.84
N ALA A 170 -14.57 4.92 -22.58
CA ALA A 170 -14.90 6.18 -21.93
C ALA A 170 -13.81 6.59 -20.93
N VAL A 171 -13.84 7.85 -20.51
CA VAL A 171 -13.14 8.36 -19.34
C VAL A 171 -14.18 8.57 -18.23
N TYR A 172 -14.12 7.77 -17.17
CA TYR A 172 -15.06 7.81 -16.06
C TYR A 172 -14.46 8.54 -14.86
N LEU A 173 -14.94 9.76 -14.62
CA LEU A 173 -14.57 10.59 -13.47
C LEU A 173 -15.79 10.76 -12.57
N ASP A 174 -15.71 10.27 -11.33
CA ASP A 174 -16.81 10.20 -10.36
C ASP A 174 -16.61 11.06 -9.10
N GLY A 175 -15.42 11.69 -8.97
CA GLY A 175 -15.09 12.58 -7.87
C GLY A 175 -14.56 11.86 -6.64
N PHE A 176 -14.44 12.57 -5.53
CA PHE A 176 -14.12 11.98 -4.23
C PHE A 176 -15.28 12.12 -3.25
N GLY A 177 -15.50 11.04 -2.52
CA GLY A 177 -16.45 10.99 -1.42
C GLY A 177 -16.45 9.60 -0.82
N ARG A 178 -17.07 9.46 0.35
CA ARG A 178 -17.27 8.15 0.97
C ARG A 178 -18.65 8.06 1.57
N LEU A 179 -19.34 6.98 1.25
CA LEU A 179 -20.53 6.53 1.97
C LEU A 179 -20.09 5.54 3.04
N ARG A 180 -20.48 5.80 4.29
CA ARG A 180 -20.22 4.91 5.42
C ARG A 180 -21.52 4.23 5.85
N ASN A 181 -21.39 3.00 6.29
CA ASN A 181 -22.49 2.31 6.97
C ASN A 181 -22.60 2.83 8.41
N TYR A 182 -23.80 2.73 8.97
CA TYR A 182 -24.09 3.04 10.35
C TYR A 182 -24.97 1.93 10.93
N TYR A 183 -24.64 1.48 12.14
CA TYR A 183 -25.06 0.19 12.68
C TYR A 183 -25.84 0.28 14.00
N LEU A 184 -26.04 1.48 14.56
CA LEU A 184 -26.68 1.65 15.87
C LEU A 184 -27.98 0.84 15.99
N ASP A 185 -28.92 1.03 15.06
CA ASP A 185 -30.22 0.32 15.11
C ASP A 185 -30.07 -1.20 14.96
N ALA A 186 -29.10 -1.66 14.18
CA ALA A 186 -28.85 -3.09 13.97
C ALA A 186 -28.27 -3.72 15.25
N LEU A 187 -27.29 -3.06 15.88
CA LEU A 187 -26.68 -3.49 17.12
C LEU A 187 -27.70 -3.48 18.27
N ASP A 188 -28.54 -2.45 18.36
CA ASP A 188 -29.61 -2.37 19.37
C ASP A 188 -30.64 -3.51 19.22
N LYS A 189 -31.02 -3.86 17.99
CA LYS A 189 -31.90 -5.01 17.72
C LYS A 189 -31.26 -6.32 18.20
N LEU A 190 -29.96 -6.49 17.98
CA LEU A 190 -29.19 -7.63 18.46
C LEU A 190 -28.95 -7.61 19.98
N GLY A 191 -29.24 -6.50 20.66
CA GLY A 191 -28.96 -6.34 22.09
C GLY A 191 -27.48 -6.09 22.40
N VAL A 192 -26.71 -5.63 21.40
CA VAL A 192 -25.31 -5.23 21.56
C VAL A 192 -25.29 -3.71 21.79
N GLY A 193 -24.70 -3.28 22.90
CA GLY A 193 -24.42 -1.87 23.17
C GLY A 193 -22.94 -1.57 22.92
N VAL A 194 -22.63 -0.31 22.60
CA VAL A 194 -21.25 0.15 22.36
C VAL A 194 -21.02 1.45 23.12
N SER A 195 -20.15 1.40 24.13
CA SER A 195 -19.72 2.59 24.88
C SER A 195 -18.52 3.24 24.20
N LEU A 196 -18.67 4.49 23.77
CA LEU A 196 -17.59 5.30 23.18
C LEU A 196 -16.96 6.21 24.23
N ILE A 197 -15.64 6.08 24.41
CA ILE A 197 -14.79 6.99 25.20
C ILE A 197 -13.90 7.72 24.21
N LYS A 198 -13.93 9.06 24.15
CA LYS A 198 -13.10 9.80 23.18
C LYS A 198 -12.67 11.18 23.65
N VAL A 199 -11.61 11.68 23.01
CA VAL A 199 -11.28 13.11 22.91
C VAL A 199 -11.07 13.47 21.44
N GLY A 200 -11.83 14.47 20.99
CA GLY A 200 -11.82 14.98 19.63
C GLY A 200 -13.22 15.11 19.04
N THR A 201 -13.64 16.35 18.80
CA THR A 201 -14.92 16.67 18.14
C THR A 201 -15.05 15.99 16.77
N PHE A 202 -14.00 16.02 15.96
CA PHE A 202 -13.95 15.47 14.60
C PHE A 202 -13.48 14.00 14.56
N LYS A 203 -13.25 13.36 15.71
CA LYS A 203 -12.86 11.94 15.77
C LYS A 203 -14.09 11.05 15.50
N SER A 204 -14.38 10.83 14.21
CA SER A 204 -15.62 10.22 13.72
C SER A 204 -15.54 8.72 13.44
N ALA A 205 -14.37 8.08 13.61
CA ALA A 205 -14.17 6.66 13.33
C ALA A 205 -15.18 5.75 14.07
N ALA A 206 -15.55 6.12 15.29
CA ALA A 206 -16.50 5.36 16.10
C ALA A 206 -17.99 5.61 15.76
N GLU A 207 -18.32 6.67 15.01
CA GLU A 207 -19.72 7.07 14.77
C GLU A 207 -20.58 5.96 14.13
N PRO A 208 -20.08 5.14 13.19
CA PRO A 208 -20.83 3.99 12.66
C PRO A 208 -21.43 3.07 13.72
N PHE A 209 -20.81 2.95 14.90
CA PHE A 209 -21.24 2.00 15.94
C PHE A 209 -22.16 2.62 17.00
N ILE A 210 -22.34 3.94 16.99
CA ILE A 210 -23.08 4.68 18.01
C ILE A 210 -24.13 5.65 17.45
N ALA A 211 -24.26 5.75 16.12
CA ALA A 211 -25.21 6.61 15.43
C ALA A 211 -25.77 5.91 14.18
N ASN A 212 -26.79 6.52 13.55
CA ASN A 212 -27.36 6.09 12.25
C ASN A 212 -27.03 7.06 11.09
N GLY A 213 -26.12 8.00 11.32
CA GLY A 213 -25.67 8.98 10.32
C GLY A 213 -24.50 9.82 10.86
N PRO A 214 -23.81 10.55 9.98
CA PRO A 214 -22.65 11.35 10.37
C PRO A 214 -23.07 12.50 11.29
N SER A 215 -22.23 12.83 12.26
CA SER A 215 -22.37 14.06 13.01
C SER A 215 -22.14 15.29 12.11
N PRO A 216 -22.65 16.49 12.50
CA PRO A 216 -22.35 17.73 11.78
C PRO A 216 -20.84 17.99 11.66
N ALA A 217 -20.08 17.68 12.72
CA ALA A 217 -18.63 17.82 12.72
C ALA A 217 -17.96 16.86 11.72
N ALA A 218 -18.39 15.60 11.67
CA ALA A 218 -17.89 14.64 10.68
C ALA A 218 -18.19 15.11 9.25
N THR A 219 -19.40 15.61 9.00
CA THR A 219 -19.82 16.13 7.69
C THR A 219 -18.97 17.32 7.26
N GLU A 220 -18.68 18.25 8.17
CA GLU A 220 -17.82 19.41 7.91
C GLU A 220 -16.38 18.99 7.57
N ALA A 221 -15.79 18.08 8.35
CA ALA A 221 -14.44 17.59 8.12
C ALA A 221 -14.31 16.85 6.79
N ASP A 222 -15.21 15.91 6.51
CA ASP A 222 -15.21 15.11 5.29
C ASP A 222 -15.44 16.00 4.05
N THR A 223 -16.35 16.98 4.11
CA THR A 223 -16.58 17.93 3.01
C THR A 223 -15.31 18.71 2.65
N LEU A 224 -14.61 19.23 3.66
CA LEU A 224 -13.38 19.99 3.44
C LEU A 224 -12.24 19.11 2.91
N LEU A 225 -12.15 17.87 3.40
CA LEU A 225 -11.17 16.90 2.93
C LEU A 225 -11.39 16.57 1.45
N TYR A 226 -12.60 16.11 1.09
CA TYR A 226 -12.87 15.62 -0.27
C TYR A 226 -12.79 16.72 -1.31
N ARG A 227 -13.20 17.97 -0.99
CA ARG A 227 -13.00 19.11 -1.88
C ARG A 227 -11.52 19.38 -2.15
N GLY A 228 -10.67 19.31 -1.13
CA GLY A 228 -9.22 19.50 -1.28
C GLY A 228 -8.57 18.41 -2.12
N LEU A 229 -8.96 17.15 -1.92
CA LEU A 229 -8.49 16.02 -2.73
C LEU A 229 -8.94 16.15 -4.18
N TRP A 230 -10.20 16.54 -4.40
CA TRP A 230 -10.75 16.71 -5.74
C TRP A 230 -10.05 17.83 -6.51
N SER A 231 -9.83 18.99 -5.86
CA SER A 231 -9.04 20.08 -6.45
C SER A 231 -7.65 19.61 -6.87
N THR A 232 -6.96 18.86 -5.99
CA THR A 232 -5.62 18.33 -6.27
C THR A 232 -5.62 17.37 -7.46
N TYR A 233 -6.68 16.55 -7.60
CA TYR A 233 -6.84 15.64 -8.73
C TYR A 233 -7.11 16.41 -10.03
N THR A 234 -8.11 17.29 -10.05
CA THR A 234 -8.53 18.02 -11.26
C THR A 234 -7.43 18.94 -11.75
N GLU A 235 -6.76 19.67 -10.85
CA GLU A 235 -5.61 20.51 -11.21
C GLU A 235 -4.48 19.68 -11.84
N GLY A 236 -4.25 18.47 -11.33
CA GLY A 236 -3.25 17.54 -11.87
C GLY A 236 -3.54 17.16 -13.31
N ILE A 237 -4.75 16.65 -13.59
CA ILE A 237 -5.12 16.20 -14.95
C ILE A 237 -5.30 17.38 -15.92
N GLU A 238 -5.83 18.52 -15.46
CA GLU A 238 -6.03 19.70 -16.31
C GLU A 238 -4.68 20.32 -16.69
N THR A 239 -3.73 20.38 -15.76
CA THR A 239 -2.37 20.84 -16.05
C THR A 239 -1.67 19.90 -17.02
N ALA A 240 -1.72 18.59 -16.76
CA ALA A 240 -1.06 17.59 -17.59
C ALA A 240 -1.57 17.58 -19.04
N ARG A 241 -2.90 17.74 -19.21
CA ARG A 241 -3.58 17.76 -20.51
C ARG A 241 -3.74 19.16 -21.12
N ARG A 242 -3.28 20.20 -20.43
CA ARG A 242 -3.43 21.61 -20.83
C ARG A 242 -4.90 22.00 -21.07
N LEU A 243 -5.79 21.49 -20.23
CA LEU A 243 -7.20 21.83 -20.24
C LEU A 243 -7.43 23.16 -19.50
N PRO A 244 -8.50 23.92 -19.83
CA PRO A 244 -8.84 25.10 -19.06
C PRO A 244 -9.10 24.75 -17.59
N PRO A 245 -8.64 25.57 -16.62
CA PRO A 245 -8.94 25.34 -15.21
C PRO A 245 -10.44 25.21 -14.93
N GLY A 246 -10.85 24.17 -14.20
CA GLY A 246 -12.26 23.89 -13.86
C GLY A 246 -13.09 23.28 -14.99
N SER A 247 -12.50 23.01 -16.15
CA SER A 247 -13.18 22.39 -17.28
C SER A 247 -13.66 20.97 -16.98
N THR A 248 -12.92 20.22 -16.14
CA THR A 248 -13.31 18.87 -15.72
C THR A 248 -14.61 18.90 -14.92
N GLN A 249 -14.70 19.82 -13.94
CA GLN A 249 -15.90 19.97 -13.13
C GLN A 249 -17.10 20.39 -13.98
N ALA A 250 -16.91 21.36 -14.89
CA ALA A 250 -17.95 21.82 -15.79
C ALA A 250 -18.43 20.71 -16.76
N LEU A 251 -17.52 19.83 -17.20
CA LEU A 251 -17.88 18.66 -18.01
C LEU A 251 -18.75 17.67 -17.22
N ILE A 252 -18.38 17.37 -15.98
CA ILE A 252 -19.13 16.45 -15.11
C ILE A 252 -20.54 17.00 -14.81
N GLU A 253 -20.65 18.29 -14.51
CA GLU A 253 -21.94 18.94 -14.23
C GLU A 253 -22.89 18.92 -15.42
N ALA A 254 -22.36 19.02 -16.64
CA ALA A 254 -23.12 18.97 -17.89
C ALA A 254 -23.10 17.59 -18.57
N LEU A 255 -22.66 16.54 -17.87
CA LEU A 255 -22.38 15.24 -18.47
C LEU A 255 -23.60 14.63 -19.17
N PRO A 256 -24.82 14.61 -18.59
CA PRO A 256 -25.99 14.08 -19.27
C PRO A 256 -26.29 14.77 -20.60
N GLU A 257 -26.23 16.11 -20.63
CA GLU A 257 -26.51 16.91 -21.82
C GLU A 257 -25.41 16.75 -22.88
N ARG A 258 -24.15 16.75 -22.45
CA ARG A 258 -22.99 16.59 -23.33
C ARG A 258 -22.95 15.20 -23.97
N LEU A 259 -23.24 14.16 -23.20
CA LEU A 259 -23.31 12.79 -23.70
C LEU A 259 -24.47 12.62 -24.69
N ALA A 260 -25.64 13.22 -24.39
CA ALA A 260 -26.76 13.23 -25.33
C ALA A 260 -26.42 13.96 -26.64
N ALA A 261 -25.69 15.09 -26.58
CA ALA A 261 -25.30 15.88 -27.75
C ALA A 261 -24.39 15.11 -28.73
N VAL A 262 -23.59 14.17 -28.24
CA VAL A 262 -22.77 13.27 -29.08
C VAL A 262 -23.47 11.94 -29.40
N GLY A 263 -24.76 11.80 -29.11
CA GLY A 263 -25.54 10.61 -29.43
C GLY A 263 -25.27 9.40 -28.53
N GLY A 264 -24.80 9.62 -27.30
CA GLY A 264 -24.44 8.55 -26.35
C GLY A 264 -23.03 7.98 -26.55
N ASP A 265 -22.25 8.51 -27.49
CA ASP A 265 -20.88 8.07 -27.75
C ASP A 265 -19.89 8.68 -26.75
N SER A 266 -19.59 7.92 -25.69
CA SER A 266 -18.66 8.36 -24.64
C SER A 266 -17.20 8.53 -25.10
N ALA A 267 -16.76 7.79 -26.12
CA ALA A 267 -15.41 7.93 -26.66
C ALA A 267 -15.28 9.25 -27.43
N LYS A 268 -16.31 9.57 -28.24
CA LYS A 268 -16.42 10.85 -28.94
C LYS A 268 -16.49 12.02 -27.96
N LEU A 269 -17.24 11.88 -26.85
CA LEU A 269 -17.27 12.90 -25.80
C LEU A 269 -15.87 13.16 -25.22
N ALA A 270 -15.13 12.11 -24.87
CA ALA A 270 -13.78 12.24 -24.32
C ALA A 270 -12.82 12.92 -25.30
N LEU A 271 -12.96 12.66 -26.61
CA LEU A 271 -12.18 13.30 -27.65
C LEU A 271 -12.55 14.78 -27.83
N GLU A 272 -13.84 15.12 -27.91
CA GLU A 272 -14.32 16.51 -28.04
C GLU A 272 -13.97 17.35 -26.81
N ALA A 273 -14.01 16.75 -25.62
CA ALA A 273 -13.58 17.35 -24.36
C ALA A 273 -12.05 17.44 -24.22
N LYS A 274 -11.28 16.92 -25.18
CA LYS A 274 -9.80 16.85 -25.18
C LYS A 274 -9.21 16.07 -24.01
N GLN A 275 -10.02 15.23 -23.36
CA GLN A 275 -9.53 14.29 -22.35
C GLN A 275 -8.58 13.27 -22.98
N VAL A 276 -8.78 12.93 -24.25
CA VAL A 276 -7.93 12.02 -25.03
C VAL A 276 -7.54 12.67 -26.37
N ASP A 277 -6.47 12.18 -26.98
CA ASP A 277 -5.91 12.73 -28.23
C ASP A 277 -6.47 12.07 -29.49
N ALA A 278 -6.75 10.76 -29.42
CA ALA A 278 -7.32 10.02 -30.53
C ALA A 278 -8.05 8.77 -30.05
N LEU A 279 -9.00 8.32 -30.88
CA LEU A 279 -9.64 7.03 -30.72
C LEU A 279 -8.87 6.00 -31.55
N LYS A 280 -8.36 4.94 -30.90
CA LYS A 280 -7.55 3.90 -31.55
C LYS A 280 -7.88 2.53 -30.99
N THR A 281 -8.04 1.56 -31.87
CA THR A 281 -8.06 0.15 -31.48
C THR A 281 -6.66 -0.32 -31.08
N ARG A 282 -6.57 -1.50 -30.45
CA ARG A 282 -5.29 -2.04 -29.99
C ARG A 282 -4.34 -2.38 -31.15
N ASP A 283 -4.88 -2.85 -32.27
CA ASP A 283 -4.13 -3.10 -33.49
C ASP A 283 -3.64 -1.80 -34.14
N GLU A 284 -4.44 -0.74 -34.16
CA GLU A 284 -3.99 0.58 -34.62
C GLU A 284 -2.89 1.18 -33.73
N LEU A 285 -2.96 1.00 -32.40
CA LEU A 285 -1.85 1.34 -31.50
C LEU A 285 -0.58 0.57 -31.88
N ARG A 286 -0.71 -0.75 -32.09
CA ARG A 286 0.43 -1.61 -32.44
C ARG A 286 1.09 -1.13 -33.74
N GLU A 287 0.31 -0.88 -34.78
CA GLU A 287 0.82 -0.38 -36.07
C GLU A 287 1.50 0.99 -35.90
N LEU A 288 0.90 1.90 -35.13
CA LEU A 288 1.50 3.20 -34.82
C LEU A 288 2.84 3.08 -34.10
N MET A 289 2.96 2.16 -33.14
CA MET A 289 4.21 1.92 -32.43
C MET A 289 5.26 1.25 -33.32
N ILE A 290 4.85 0.44 -34.31
CA ILE A 290 5.75 -0.12 -35.33
C ILE A 290 6.28 1.01 -36.23
N GLU A 291 5.38 1.85 -36.75
CA GLU A 291 5.71 2.98 -37.64
C GLU A 291 6.71 3.95 -36.98
N ARG A 292 6.49 4.26 -35.69
CA ARG A 292 7.32 5.21 -34.95
C ARG A 292 8.58 4.58 -34.35
N GLY A 293 8.73 3.27 -34.45
CA GLY A 293 9.77 2.49 -33.77
C GLY A 293 10.43 1.49 -34.71
N VAL A 294 10.65 0.27 -34.21
CA VAL A 294 11.22 -0.83 -34.99
C VAL A 294 10.28 -2.01 -34.90
N ARG A 295 9.99 -2.64 -36.04
CA ARG A 295 9.24 -3.90 -36.08
C ARG A 295 10.09 -5.04 -35.53
N ASP A 296 9.52 -5.80 -34.62
CA ASP A 296 10.04 -7.08 -34.20
C ASP A 296 9.36 -8.19 -35.03
N ASN A 297 10.15 -8.89 -35.83
CA ASN A 297 9.66 -9.93 -36.72
C ASN A 297 9.28 -11.22 -35.98
N ASP A 298 9.84 -11.45 -34.79
CA ASP A 298 9.57 -12.66 -34.00
C ASP A 298 8.22 -12.54 -33.31
N THR A 299 7.99 -11.40 -32.63
CA THR A 299 6.71 -11.13 -31.95
C THR A 299 5.63 -10.58 -32.89
N LYS A 300 5.99 -10.23 -34.14
CA LYS A 300 5.12 -9.56 -35.12
C LYS A 300 4.48 -8.30 -34.53
N SER A 301 5.23 -7.56 -33.72
CA SER A 301 4.81 -6.35 -33.02
C SER A 301 5.88 -5.26 -33.17
N PHE A 302 5.73 -4.15 -32.44
CA PHE A 302 6.84 -3.22 -32.22
C PHE A 302 7.81 -3.80 -31.20
N ARG A 303 9.09 -3.45 -31.34
CA ARG A 303 10.16 -3.83 -30.41
C ARG A 303 9.85 -3.28 -29.02
N GLN A 304 9.68 -4.19 -28.07
CA GLN A 304 9.20 -3.86 -26.73
C GLN A 304 9.80 -4.76 -25.65
N VAL A 305 9.80 -4.26 -24.42
CA VAL A 305 10.12 -5.01 -23.20
C VAL A 305 9.01 -4.77 -22.17
N SER A 306 8.51 -5.83 -21.54
CA SER A 306 7.50 -5.68 -20.48
C SER A 306 8.10 -5.09 -19.20
N PHE A 307 7.25 -4.52 -18.35
CA PHE A 307 7.62 -4.03 -17.03
C PHE A 307 8.36 -5.10 -16.22
N SER A 308 7.78 -6.29 -16.11
CA SER A 308 8.34 -7.42 -15.34
C SER A 308 9.69 -7.89 -15.87
N THR A 309 9.85 -7.96 -17.19
CA THR A 309 11.11 -8.35 -17.83
C THR A 309 12.18 -7.29 -17.59
N TYR A 310 11.83 -6.01 -17.71
CA TYR A 310 12.77 -4.91 -17.47
C TYR A 310 13.18 -4.83 -16.00
N LEU A 311 12.23 -4.97 -15.08
CA LEU A 311 12.49 -5.04 -13.63
C LEU A 311 13.49 -6.15 -13.28
N SER A 312 13.39 -7.32 -13.92
CA SER A 312 14.31 -8.44 -13.68
C SER A 312 15.76 -8.17 -14.11
N ARG A 313 16.00 -7.16 -14.96
CA ARG A 313 17.33 -6.72 -15.39
C ARG A 313 17.98 -5.76 -14.41
N LEU A 314 17.20 -5.10 -13.56
CA LEU A 314 17.72 -4.12 -12.62
C LEU A 314 18.60 -4.83 -11.59
N THR A 315 19.79 -4.27 -11.38
CA THR A 315 20.70 -4.75 -10.34
C THR A 315 20.03 -4.67 -8.95
N PRO A 316 20.43 -5.49 -7.97
CA PRO A 316 19.93 -5.37 -6.60
C PRO A 316 20.01 -3.94 -6.06
N VAL A 317 21.09 -3.21 -6.37
CA VAL A 317 21.27 -1.81 -5.97
C VAL A 317 20.20 -0.90 -6.60
N GLN A 318 19.89 -1.06 -7.89
CA GLN A 318 18.83 -0.29 -8.56
C GLN A 318 17.44 -0.62 -8.03
N ARG A 319 17.23 -1.84 -7.53
CA ARG A 319 15.99 -2.26 -6.87
C ARG A 319 15.93 -1.84 -5.40
N GLY A 320 16.97 -1.19 -4.88
CA GLY A 320 17.09 -0.78 -3.49
C GLY A 320 17.28 -1.95 -2.51
N GLU A 321 17.78 -3.09 -3.00
CA GLU A 321 18.10 -4.26 -2.18
C GLU A 321 19.53 -4.17 -1.63
N ALA A 322 19.73 -4.71 -0.42
CA ALA A 322 21.03 -4.69 0.24
C ALA A 322 22.06 -5.56 -0.52
N SER A 323 23.11 -4.93 -1.06
CA SER A 323 24.31 -5.63 -1.50
C SER A 323 25.35 -5.58 -0.38
N ALA A 324 25.57 -6.72 0.29
CA ALA A 324 26.55 -6.88 1.37
C ALA A 324 28.01 -6.57 0.97
N LEU A 325 28.26 -6.34 -0.32
CA LEU A 325 29.60 -6.17 -0.90
C LEU A 325 29.98 -4.70 -1.16
N VAL A 326 29.10 -3.73 -0.88
CA VAL A 326 29.30 -2.33 -1.30
C VAL A 326 29.40 -1.39 -0.09
N ALA A 327 30.61 -0.87 0.16
CA ALA A 327 30.93 0.09 1.22
C ALA A 327 30.40 1.52 1.00
N THR A 328 29.55 1.74 -0.01
CA THR A 328 29.00 3.07 -0.32
C THR A 328 27.93 3.48 0.70
N PRO A 329 27.97 4.73 1.21
CA PRO A 329 26.91 5.29 2.05
C PRO A 329 25.51 5.13 1.45
N ALA A 330 24.51 5.01 2.31
CA ALA A 330 23.14 4.79 1.89
C ALA A 330 22.11 5.57 2.72
N VAL A 331 20.98 5.85 2.08
CA VAL A 331 19.74 6.25 2.74
C VAL A 331 18.88 5.00 2.90
N GLY A 332 18.55 4.66 4.15
CA GLY A 332 17.67 3.54 4.47
C GLY A 332 16.21 3.95 4.38
N ILE A 333 15.35 3.10 3.82
CA ILE A 333 13.90 3.30 3.76
C ILE A 333 13.23 2.20 4.56
N VAL A 334 12.44 2.56 5.56
CA VAL A 334 11.52 1.65 6.27
C VAL A 334 10.10 2.00 5.85
N VAL A 335 9.34 1.01 5.38
CA VAL A 335 7.93 1.18 5.01
C VAL A 335 7.05 0.85 6.22
N ALA A 336 6.11 1.74 6.52
CA ALA A 336 5.08 1.58 7.53
C ALA A 336 3.71 1.60 6.83
N GLU A 337 3.33 0.45 6.27
CA GLU A 337 2.09 0.21 5.52
C GLU A 337 1.03 -0.44 6.43
N GLY A 338 -0.18 0.11 6.43
CA GLY A 338 -1.35 -0.50 7.08
C GLY A 338 -1.60 -0.07 8.54
N GLU A 339 -2.51 -0.78 9.19
CA GLU A 339 -2.91 -0.51 10.59
C GLU A 339 -1.75 -0.81 11.56
N ILE A 340 -1.63 0.00 12.60
CA ILE A 340 -0.61 -0.15 13.64
C ILE A 340 -1.11 -1.07 14.75
N VAL A 341 -0.39 -2.15 14.99
CA VAL A 341 -0.61 -3.08 16.11
C VAL A 341 0.59 -3.08 17.06
N ASP A 342 0.43 -3.63 18.26
CA ASP A 342 1.53 -3.59 19.25
C ASP A 342 2.71 -4.48 18.91
N GLY A 343 2.41 -5.68 18.42
CA GLY A 343 3.37 -6.78 18.31
C GLY A 343 4.21 -6.74 17.05
N ALA A 344 4.66 -7.92 16.64
CA ALA A 344 5.16 -8.11 15.29
C ALA A 344 3.98 -8.32 14.34
N ALA A 345 4.06 -7.77 13.13
CA ALA A 345 3.08 -7.97 12.07
C ALA A 345 3.76 -8.42 10.77
N PRO A 346 3.05 -9.13 9.87
CA PRO A 346 3.50 -9.36 8.51
C PRO A 346 3.40 -8.07 7.67
N ALA A 347 3.94 -8.11 6.45
CA ALA A 347 3.79 -7.06 5.46
C ALA A 347 2.30 -6.71 5.22
N GLY A 348 2.01 -5.42 5.06
CA GLY A 348 0.64 -4.89 4.98
C GLY A 348 0.00 -4.50 6.31
N ALA A 349 0.72 -4.64 7.43
CA ALA A 349 0.37 -4.05 8.71
C ALA A 349 1.62 -3.58 9.46
N VAL A 350 1.49 -2.51 10.26
CA VAL A 350 2.60 -1.94 11.02
C VAL A 350 2.64 -2.60 12.40
N GLY A 351 3.52 -3.60 12.56
CA GLY A 351 3.80 -4.16 13.88
C GLY A 351 4.74 -3.27 14.67
N GLY A 352 4.28 -2.70 15.79
CA GLY A 352 5.06 -1.81 16.64
C GLY A 352 6.44 -2.38 17.01
N LEU A 353 6.52 -3.66 17.37
CA LEU A 353 7.79 -4.34 17.65
C LEU A 353 8.62 -4.62 16.39
N SER A 354 8.00 -5.12 15.32
CA SER A 354 8.73 -5.49 14.09
C SER A 354 9.28 -4.25 13.37
N THR A 355 8.50 -3.19 13.26
CA THR A 355 8.92 -1.92 12.63
C THR A 355 9.96 -1.21 13.47
N ALA A 356 9.82 -1.19 14.81
CA ALA A 356 10.86 -0.72 15.73
C ALA A 356 12.18 -1.47 15.51
N SER A 357 12.13 -2.80 15.33
CA SER A 357 13.33 -3.59 15.03
C SER A 357 13.98 -3.26 13.68
N LEU A 358 13.20 -2.92 12.64
CA LEU A 358 13.74 -2.50 11.35
C LEU A 358 14.43 -1.13 11.45
N ILE A 359 13.81 -0.19 12.17
CA ILE A 359 14.41 1.13 12.46
C ILE A 359 15.70 0.95 13.27
N ARG A 360 15.70 0.08 14.28
CA ARG A 360 16.90 -0.26 15.04
C ARG A 360 18.01 -0.82 14.15
N LYS A 361 17.69 -1.74 13.24
CA LYS A 361 18.64 -2.28 12.25
C LYS A 361 19.24 -1.16 11.39
N ALA A 362 18.41 -0.22 10.92
CA ALA A 362 18.87 0.95 10.18
C ALA A 362 19.80 1.86 11.02
N ARG A 363 19.45 2.06 12.29
CA ARG A 363 20.24 2.84 13.25
C ARG A 363 21.61 2.22 13.51
N GLU A 364 21.69 0.90 13.58
CA GLU A 364 22.91 0.15 13.91
C GLU A 364 23.77 -0.21 12.68
N ASP A 365 23.25 -0.07 11.45
CA ASP A 365 24.00 -0.31 10.23
C ASP A 365 24.86 0.91 9.84
N ASP A 366 26.19 0.76 9.91
CA ASP A 366 27.15 1.83 9.58
C ASP A 366 27.07 2.32 8.13
N ALA A 367 26.57 1.53 7.18
CA ALA A 367 26.39 1.97 5.80
C ALA A 367 25.22 2.96 5.67
N ILE A 368 24.22 2.87 6.55
CA ILE A 368 23.04 3.74 6.55
C ILE A 368 23.39 5.05 7.27
N LYS A 369 23.33 6.17 6.54
CA LYS A 369 23.67 7.51 7.07
C LYS A 369 22.45 8.39 7.34
N ALA A 370 21.31 8.09 6.73
CA ALA A 370 20.02 8.69 7.03
C ALA A 370 18.89 7.66 6.87
N LEU A 371 17.76 7.93 7.53
CA LEU A 371 16.55 7.10 7.45
C LEU A 371 15.40 7.90 6.84
N VAL A 372 14.69 7.30 5.89
CA VAL A 372 13.35 7.71 5.47
C VAL A 372 12.33 6.72 6.02
N LEU A 373 11.32 7.21 6.74
CA LEU A 373 10.15 6.42 7.09
C LEU A 373 9.03 6.72 6.10
N ARG A 374 8.70 5.76 5.23
CA ARG A 374 7.57 5.86 4.29
C ARG A 374 6.30 5.41 5.00
N VAL A 375 5.42 6.34 5.36
CA VAL A 375 4.21 6.06 6.16
C VAL A 375 2.98 6.06 5.26
N ASN A 376 2.29 4.93 5.20
CA ASN A 376 0.96 4.81 4.60
C ASN A 376 0.04 4.05 5.58
N SER A 377 -0.39 4.75 6.63
CA SER A 377 -1.10 4.18 7.77
C SER A 377 -2.26 5.06 8.27
N PRO A 378 -3.45 4.48 8.50
CA PRO A 378 -4.58 5.15 9.17
C PRO A 378 -4.38 5.28 10.70
N GLY A 379 -3.26 4.78 11.23
CA GLY A 379 -2.99 4.68 12.65
C GLY A 379 -3.34 3.30 13.21
N GLY A 380 -3.74 3.24 14.47
CA GLY A 380 -4.01 2.00 15.20
C GLY A 380 -3.65 2.15 16.68
N SER A 381 -2.98 1.15 17.23
CA SER A 381 -2.55 1.12 18.63
C SER A 381 -1.60 2.26 18.99
N VAL A 382 -1.94 2.99 20.06
CA VAL A 382 -1.10 4.02 20.68
C VAL A 382 0.25 3.44 21.13
N PHE A 383 0.24 2.26 21.74
CA PHE A 383 1.46 1.65 22.26
C PHE A 383 2.38 1.20 21.12
N GLY A 384 1.84 0.55 20.09
CA GLY A 384 2.58 0.23 18.87
C GLY A 384 3.19 1.48 18.21
N SER A 385 2.43 2.58 18.13
CA SER A 385 2.94 3.85 17.63
C SER A 385 4.08 4.41 18.49
N GLU A 386 4.00 4.32 19.82
CA GLU A 386 5.05 4.83 20.70
C GLU A 386 6.35 4.01 20.58
N LEU A 387 6.27 2.69 20.38
CA LEU A 387 7.45 1.85 20.13
C LEU A 387 8.21 2.31 18.88
N VAL A 388 7.49 2.55 17.78
CA VAL A 388 8.07 3.03 16.52
C VAL A 388 8.64 4.43 16.71
N ARG A 389 7.86 5.36 17.27
CA ARG A 389 8.29 6.75 17.51
C ARG A 389 9.57 6.80 18.35
N ARG A 390 9.67 5.96 19.39
CA ARG A 390 10.84 5.92 20.26
C ARG A 390 12.11 5.48 19.51
N GLU A 391 12.04 4.50 18.62
CA GLU A 391 13.22 4.09 17.83
C GLU A 391 13.65 5.16 16.82
N LEU A 392 12.72 5.95 16.26
CA LEU A 392 13.08 7.11 15.43
C LEU A 392 13.80 8.18 16.26
N GLU A 393 13.32 8.45 17.47
CA GLU A 393 13.97 9.38 18.40
C GLU A 393 15.40 8.91 18.74
N LEU A 394 15.59 7.62 19.02
CA LEU A 394 16.92 7.04 19.24
C LEU A 394 17.80 7.11 18.00
N THR A 395 17.22 6.97 16.80
CA THR A 395 17.94 7.08 15.52
C THR A 395 18.48 8.50 15.31
N ARG A 396 17.65 9.51 15.59
CA ARG A 396 18.07 10.92 15.56
C ARG A 396 19.14 11.22 16.61
N ALA A 397 18.95 10.71 17.84
CA ALA A 397 19.92 10.88 18.92
C ALA A 397 21.27 10.23 18.61
N ALA A 398 21.30 9.18 17.78
CA ALA A 398 22.52 8.56 17.26
C ALA A 398 23.17 9.34 16.10
N GLY A 399 22.64 10.52 15.74
CA GLY A 399 23.21 11.40 14.71
C GLY A 399 22.81 11.04 13.28
N LYS A 400 21.87 10.11 13.07
CA LYS A 400 21.32 9.78 11.74
C LYS A 400 20.04 10.58 11.51
N PRO A 401 19.98 11.47 10.50
CA PRO A 401 18.77 12.22 10.19
C PRO A 401 17.61 11.29 9.83
N VAL A 402 16.41 11.64 10.29
CA VAL A 402 15.16 10.93 10.01
C VAL A 402 14.22 11.86 9.26
N VAL A 403 13.80 11.47 8.05
CA VAL A 403 12.78 12.16 7.27
C VAL A 403 11.56 11.28 7.13
N VAL A 404 10.38 11.81 7.40
CA VAL A 404 9.11 11.09 7.14
C VAL A 404 8.62 11.46 5.76
N SER A 405 8.25 10.45 4.97
CA SER A 405 7.51 10.60 3.72
C SER A 405 6.12 10.01 3.91
N MET A 406 5.10 10.85 3.94
CA MET A 406 3.72 10.39 4.01
C MET A 406 3.24 10.00 2.62
N GLY A 407 2.76 8.76 2.48
CA GLY A 407 2.06 8.24 1.31
C GLY A 407 0.61 8.71 1.28
N SER A 408 -0.30 7.83 0.88
CA SER A 408 -1.70 8.21 0.70
C SER A 408 -2.40 8.54 2.03
N VAL A 409 -2.05 7.86 3.12
CA VAL A 409 -2.59 8.14 4.46
C VAL A 409 -1.48 8.15 5.50
N ALA A 410 -1.43 9.15 6.38
CA ALA A 410 -0.54 9.16 7.53
C ALA A 410 -1.24 9.88 8.69
N ALA A 411 -2.30 9.27 9.19
CA ALA A 411 -3.24 9.90 10.13
C ALA A 411 -3.22 9.18 11.48
N SER A 412 -3.59 9.91 12.53
CA SER A 412 -3.68 9.41 13.90
C SER A 412 -2.39 8.74 14.36
N GLY A 413 -2.35 7.43 14.65
CA GLY A 413 -1.10 6.73 14.97
C GLY A 413 -0.02 6.86 13.88
N GLY A 414 -0.41 6.97 12.61
CA GLY A 414 0.52 7.27 11.50
C GLY A 414 1.14 8.67 11.61
N TYR A 415 0.40 9.65 12.14
CA TYR A 415 0.95 10.97 12.47
C TYR A 415 1.79 10.91 13.76
N TRP A 416 1.40 10.10 14.75
CA TRP A 416 2.16 9.90 16.00
C TRP A 416 3.59 9.42 15.72
N ILE A 417 3.75 8.37 14.91
CA ILE A 417 5.09 7.87 14.53
C ILE A 417 5.89 8.91 13.74
N SER A 418 5.22 9.86 13.10
CA SER A 418 5.88 10.91 12.32
C SER A 418 6.51 12.03 13.17
N THR A 419 6.14 12.13 14.44
CA THR A 419 6.55 13.23 15.33
C THR A 419 8.03 13.22 15.75
N ALA A 420 8.71 12.07 15.64
CA ALA A 420 10.13 11.94 15.99
C ALA A 420 11.04 11.97 14.75
N SER A 421 10.86 12.99 13.90
CA SER A 421 11.63 13.20 12.66
C SER A 421 12.29 14.58 12.64
N ASP A 422 13.29 14.76 11.77
CA ASP A 422 13.89 16.06 11.46
C ASP A 422 13.07 16.83 10.41
N GLU A 423 12.21 16.14 9.67
CA GLU A 423 11.29 16.70 8.69
C GLU A 423 10.13 15.76 8.41
N VAL A 424 8.93 16.32 8.36
CA VAL A 424 7.70 15.67 7.91
C VAL A 424 7.35 16.16 6.52
N MET A 425 7.47 15.29 5.52
CA MET A 425 7.01 15.54 4.16
C MET A 425 5.70 14.80 3.88
N ALA A 426 4.80 15.44 3.14
CA ALA A 426 3.57 14.83 2.66
C ALA A 426 3.30 15.22 1.21
N ASP A 427 2.67 14.34 0.44
CA ASP A 427 2.10 14.75 -0.83
C ASP A 427 0.91 15.70 -0.59
N ALA A 428 0.60 16.57 -1.55
CA ALA A 428 -0.53 17.49 -1.46
C ALA A 428 -1.86 16.76 -1.19
N ALA A 429 -2.02 15.56 -1.74
CA ALA A 429 -3.19 14.70 -1.60
C ALA A 429 -3.09 13.67 -0.45
N THR A 430 -2.03 13.66 0.36
CA THR A 430 -1.97 12.79 1.55
C THR A 430 -3.13 13.09 2.50
N VAL A 431 -3.78 12.07 3.07
CA VAL A 431 -4.70 12.25 4.20
C VAL A 431 -3.94 12.10 5.51
N THR A 432 -3.81 13.18 6.29
CA THR A 432 -3.03 13.20 7.55
C THR A 432 -3.80 13.92 8.68
N GLY A 433 -3.13 14.21 9.79
CA GLY A 433 -3.73 14.74 11.01
C GLY A 433 -4.42 13.63 11.81
N SER A 434 -5.73 13.76 12.04
CA SER A 434 -6.52 12.90 12.93
C SER A 434 -5.92 12.74 14.34
N ILE A 435 -5.34 13.82 14.84
CA ILE A 435 -4.76 13.92 16.19
C ILE A 435 -5.91 13.91 17.19
N GLY A 436 -6.22 12.73 17.71
CA GLY A 436 -7.36 12.44 18.56
C GLY A 436 -7.39 10.96 18.93
N VAL A 437 -8.01 10.66 20.06
CA VAL A 437 -7.93 9.33 20.71
C VAL A 437 -9.34 8.88 21.05
N PHE A 438 -9.62 7.60 20.85
CA PHE A 438 -10.85 7.00 21.30
C PHE A 438 -10.64 5.56 21.75
N ALA A 439 -11.62 5.03 22.47
CA ALA A 439 -11.77 3.63 22.82
C ALA A 439 -13.25 3.25 22.67
N LEU A 440 -13.50 2.03 22.24
CA LEU A 440 -14.83 1.44 22.17
C LEU A 440 -14.89 0.26 23.13
N LEU A 441 -15.99 0.18 23.88
CA LEU A 441 -16.31 -0.96 24.74
C LEU A 441 -17.67 -1.52 24.30
N PRO A 442 -17.69 -2.50 23.39
CA PRO A 442 -18.91 -3.24 23.09
C PRO A 442 -19.27 -4.16 24.27
N HIS A 443 -20.57 -4.31 24.50
CA HIS A 443 -21.13 -5.25 25.47
C HIS A 443 -22.42 -5.88 24.92
N ALA A 444 -22.68 -7.10 25.33
CA ALA A 444 -23.76 -7.97 24.86
C ALA A 444 -24.73 -8.34 26.00
N SER A 445 -24.74 -7.57 27.09
CA SER A 445 -25.65 -7.73 28.25
C SER A 445 -27.09 -8.00 27.86
N ARG A 446 -27.68 -7.16 26.99
CA ARG A 446 -29.06 -7.31 26.50
C ARG A 446 -29.20 -8.48 25.53
N ALA A 447 -28.16 -8.79 24.75
CA ALA A 447 -28.17 -9.91 23.81
C ALA A 447 -28.22 -11.27 24.53
N ILE A 448 -27.37 -11.45 25.54
CA ILE A 448 -27.35 -12.70 26.32
C ILE A 448 -28.61 -12.85 27.18
N ASP A 449 -29.15 -11.75 27.71
CA ASP A 449 -30.40 -11.75 28.47
C ASP A 449 -31.59 -12.19 27.61
N LYS A 450 -31.66 -11.72 26.35
CA LYS A 450 -32.63 -12.20 25.36
C LYS A 450 -32.54 -13.70 25.08
N LEU A 451 -31.37 -14.31 25.27
CA LEU A 451 -31.14 -15.75 25.12
C LEU A 451 -31.44 -16.54 26.40
N GLY A 452 -31.88 -15.88 27.48
CA GLY A 452 -32.06 -16.48 28.79
C GLY A 452 -30.73 -16.84 29.48
N VAL A 453 -29.62 -16.24 29.04
CA VAL A 453 -28.29 -16.45 29.61
C VAL A 453 -27.95 -15.28 30.50
N HIS A 454 -27.71 -15.56 31.78
CA HIS A 454 -27.33 -14.55 32.77
C HIS A 454 -25.87 -14.73 33.17
N ALA A 455 -25.12 -13.63 33.27
CA ALA A 455 -23.74 -13.61 33.72
C ALA A 455 -23.67 -12.94 35.10
N ASP A 456 -23.41 -13.75 36.14
CA ASP A 456 -23.23 -13.27 37.50
C ASP A 456 -22.10 -14.03 38.22
N GLY A 457 -21.58 -13.45 39.29
CA GLY A 457 -20.49 -14.02 40.07
C GLY A 457 -19.88 -13.04 41.06
N VAL A 458 -18.89 -13.53 41.81
CA VAL A 458 -18.14 -12.72 42.78
C VAL A 458 -16.73 -12.46 42.26
N THR A 459 -16.24 -11.24 42.50
CA THR A 459 -14.87 -10.84 42.19
C THR A 459 -14.21 -10.30 43.45
N THR A 460 -12.89 -10.43 43.56
CA THR A 460 -12.12 -9.94 44.71
C THR A 460 -12.05 -8.41 44.75
N THR A 461 -12.22 -7.76 43.61
CA THR A 461 -12.26 -6.30 43.45
C THR A 461 -13.32 -5.94 42.43
N TRP A 462 -13.87 -4.72 42.52
CA TRP A 462 -14.83 -4.23 41.53
C TRP A 462 -14.31 -4.28 40.08
N LEU A 463 -12.99 -4.14 39.90
CA LEU A 463 -12.36 -4.15 38.58
C LEU A 463 -12.43 -5.54 37.90
N GLY A 464 -12.52 -6.62 38.69
CA GLY A 464 -12.48 -7.99 38.19
C GLY A 464 -13.60 -8.36 37.20
N ALA A 465 -14.70 -7.61 37.18
CA ALA A 465 -15.80 -7.76 36.22
C ALA A 465 -16.19 -6.45 35.51
N ALA A 466 -15.42 -5.38 35.71
CA ALA A 466 -15.84 -4.03 35.30
C ALA A 466 -15.86 -3.80 33.79
N GLY A 467 -15.07 -4.60 33.05
CA GLY A 467 -15.03 -4.64 31.59
C GLY A 467 -15.51 -5.97 30.99
N ASP A 468 -16.28 -6.76 31.74
CA ASP A 468 -16.84 -8.01 31.21
C ASP A 468 -17.88 -7.68 30.12
N PRO A 469 -17.70 -8.12 28.86
CA PRO A 469 -18.60 -7.77 27.76
C PRO A 469 -20.00 -8.38 27.91
N ARG A 470 -20.21 -9.28 28.88
CA ARG A 470 -21.53 -9.86 29.18
C ARG A 470 -22.36 -8.94 30.08
N ARG A 471 -21.79 -7.86 30.60
CA ARG A 471 -22.45 -6.93 31.53
C ARG A 471 -22.42 -5.51 30.96
N GLU A 472 -23.31 -4.66 31.46
CA GLU A 472 -23.14 -3.22 31.26
C GLU A 472 -21.81 -2.77 31.87
N PRO A 473 -21.01 -1.95 31.17
CA PRO A 473 -19.73 -1.46 31.70
C PRO A 473 -19.92 -0.70 33.03
N ASP A 474 -19.05 -0.96 34.01
CA ASP A 474 -19.09 -0.24 35.29
C ASP A 474 -18.78 1.26 35.07
N PRO A 475 -19.60 2.20 35.57
CA PRO A 475 -19.34 3.63 35.40
C PRO A 475 -17.96 4.09 35.90
N ARG A 476 -17.41 3.44 36.94
CA ARG A 476 -16.05 3.72 37.44
C ARG A 476 -14.99 3.30 36.43
N PHE A 477 -15.22 2.21 35.72
CA PHE A 477 -14.33 1.75 34.66
C PHE A 477 -14.35 2.74 33.49
N ILE A 478 -15.55 3.18 33.06
CA ILE A 478 -15.68 4.23 32.03
C ILE A 478 -14.95 5.52 32.44
N GLY A 479 -15.12 5.99 33.68
CA GLY A 479 -14.41 7.17 34.18
C GLY A 479 -12.88 7.02 34.21
N MET A 480 -12.39 5.83 34.59
CA MET A 480 -10.96 5.49 34.55
C MET A 480 -10.42 5.52 33.11
N LEU A 481 -11.16 4.94 32.16
CA LEU A 481 -10.78 4.97 30.74
C LEU A 481 -10.80 6.37 30.16
N GLN A 482 -11.82 7.18 30.47
CA GLN A 482 -11.86 8.57 30.01
C GLN A 482 -10.66 9.37 30.53
N THR A 483 -10.27 9.15 31.79
CA THR A 483 -9.07 9.79 32.36
C THR A 483 -7.80 9.35 31.61
N SER A 484 -7.68 8.07 31.27
CA SER A 484 -6.57 7.57 30.45
C SER A 484 -6.59 8.15 29.04
N VAL A 485 -7.74 8.24 28.37
CA VAL A 485 -7.89 8.81 27.03
C VAL A 485 -7.55 10.31 27.04
N ASN A 486 -7.97 11.04 28.07
CA ASN A 486 -7.59 12.45 28.26
C ASN A 486 -6.07 12.62 28.37
N HIS A 487 -5.42 11.76 29.18
CA HIS A 487 -3.97 11.79 29.32
C HIS A 487 -3.25 11.49 28.00
N ILE A 488 -3.68 10.45 27.27
CA ILE A 488 -3.08 10.09 25.97
C ILE A 488 -3.27 11.22 24.96
N TYR A 489 -4.44 11.88 24.94
CA TYR A 489 -4.66 13.03 24.08
C TYR A 489 -3.71 14.20 24.41
N ALA A 490 -3.57 14.52 25.71
CA ALA A 490 -2.65 15.56 26.17
C ALA A 490 -1.20 15.25 25.80
N ASP A 491 -0.77 13.99 25.95
CA ASP A 491 0.56 13.55 25.50
C ASP A 491 0.70 13.67 23.98
N PHE A 492 -0.33 13.28 23.21
CA PHE A 492 -0.31 13.40 21.75
C PHE A 492 -0.08 14.84 21.30
N ILE A 493 -0.92 15.77 21.75
CA ILE A 493 -0.78 17.18 21.38
C ILE A 493 0.53 17.77 21.90
N GLY A 494 1.04 17.29 23.04
CA GLY A 494 2.35 17.67 23.58
C GLY A 494 3.51 17.24 22.68
N LYS A 495 3.52 15.98 22.23
CA LYS A 495 4.54 15.47 21.29
C LYS A 495 4.49 16.20 19.96
N VAL A 496 3.29 16.45 19.43
CA VAL A 496 3.12 17.23 18.20
C VAL A 496 3.60 18.66 18.42
N ALA A 497 3.22 19.32 19.51
CA ALA A 497 3.66 20.68 19.80
C ALA A 497 5.19 20.78 19.88
N GLN A 498 5.84 19.83 20.53
CA GLN A 498 7.30 19.74 20.57
C GLN A 498 7.91 19.56 19.18
N ALA A 499 7.41 18.60 18.40
CA ALA A 499 7.91 18.29 17.06
C ALA A 499 7.73 19.47 16.08
N ARG A 500 6.62 20.21 16.22
CA ARG A 500 6.26 21.35 15.36
C ARG A 500 6.72 22.70 15.94
N GLN A 501 7.48 22.69 17.03
CA GLN A 501 7.99 23.89 17.71
C GLN A 501 6.90 24.94 18.01
N THR A 502 5.76 24.47 18.52
CA THR A 502 4.58 25.27 18.85
C THR A 502 4.04 24.88 20.22
N THR A 503 2.82 25.31 20.59
CA THR A 503 2.21 25.00 21.89
C THR A 503 1.09 23.96 21.77
N PRO A 504 0.82 23.19 22.84
CA PRO A 504 -0.29 22.24 22.86
C PRO A 504 -1.64 22.86 22.49
N GLU A 505 -1.90 24.11 22.88
CA GLU A 505 -3.16 24.82 22.61
C GLU A 505 -3.33 25.14 21.12
N LYS A 506 -2.23 25.52 20.44
CA LYS A 506 -2.24 25.73 18.99
C LYS A 506 -2.45 24.43 18.23
N ILE A 507 -1.88 23.33 18.71
CA ILE A 507 -2.13 22.00 18.14
C ILE A 507 -3.57 21.58 18.37
N ASP A 508 -4.09 21.76 19.58
CA ASP A 508 -5.47 21.42 19.93
C ASP A 508 -6.47 22.07 18.97
N ALA A 509 -6.27 23.35 18.64
CA ALA A 509 -7.11 24.10 17.70
C ALA A 509 -7.19 23.51 16.27
N VAL A 510 -6.14 22.79 15.82
CA VAL A 510 -6.10 22.14 14.50
C VAL A 510 -6.20 20.60 14.60
N ALA A 511 -6.29 20.07 15.81
CA ALA A 511 -6.37 18.65 16.13
C ALA A 511 -7.83 18.20 16.27
N GLN A 512 -8.28 17.93 17.50
CA GLN A 512 -9.62 17.45 17.83
C GLN A 512 -10.10 16.25 16.97
N GLY A 513 -9.17 15.40 16.51
CA GLY A 513 -9.44 14.22 15.67
C GLY A 513 -9.65 14.52 14.18
N ARG A 514 -9.48 15.77 13.73
CA ARG A 514 -9.77 16.19 12.35
C ARG A 514 -8.71 15.71 11.37
N VAL A 515 -9.15 15.18 10.23
CA VAL A 515 -8.30 14.82 9.08
C VAL A 515 -8.10 16.02 8.17
N TRP A 516 -6.95 16.08 7.52
CA TRP A 516 -6.54 17.15 6.59
C TRP A 516 -5.90 16.53 5.35
N THR A 517 -6.00 17.21 4.21
CA THR A 517 -5.08 16.92 3.09
C THR A 517 -3.66 17.35 3.47
N GLY A 518 -2.63 16.86 2.78
CA GLY A 518 -1.24 17.25 3.03
C GLY A 518 -1.04 18.75 2.82
N LEU A 519 -1.70 19.33 1.81
CA LEU A 519 -1.70 20.78 1.58
C LEU A 519 -2.34 21.55 2.75
N GLN A 520 -3.53 21.12 3.20
CA GLN A 520 -4.21 21.73 4.35
C GLN A 520 -3.39 21.57 5.65
N ALA A 521 -2.71 20.44 5.83
CA ALA A 521 -1.85 20.17 6.98
C ALA A 521 -0.60 21.07 6.98
N LYS A 522 -0.01 21.31 5.81
CA LYS A 522 1.11 22.24 5.62
C LYS A 522 0.73 23.67 6.01
N GLU A 523 -0.43 24.16 5.56
CA GLU A 523 -0.95 25.49 5.94
C GLU A 523 -1.14 25.66 7.45
N ARG A 524 -1.43 24.55 8.15
CA ARG A 524 -1.66 24.51 9.60
C ARG A 524 -0.40 24.18 10.40
N GLY A 525 0.75 24.07 9.74
CA GLY A 525 2.04 23.78 10.39
C GLY A 525 2.20 22.34 10.87
N LEU A 526 1.33 21.41 10.45
CA LEU A 526 1.43 19.98 10.78
C LEU A 526 2.42 19.22 9.88
N VAL A 527 2.73 19.76 8.70
CA VAL A 527 3.68 19.21 7.72
C VAL A 527 4.74 20.27 7.39
N ASP A 528 6.00 19.86 7.22
CA ASP A 528 7.12 20.76 6.89
C ASP A 528 7.20 21.08 5.41
N THR A 529 7.03 20.09 4.53
CA THR A 529 7.26 20.27 3.10
C THR A 529 6.27 19.43 2.30
N ILE A 530 5.76 19.98 1.20
CA ILE A 530 4.99 19.21 0.22
C ILE A 530 5.96 18.48 -0.71
N GLY A 531 5.85 17.16 -0.79
CA GLY A 531 6.68 16.34 -1.65
C GLY A 531 6.47 14.84 -1.44
N GLY A 532 6.77 14.07 -2.48
CA GLY A 532 6.69 12.60 -2.49
C GLY A 532 7.95 11.90 -1.99
N LEU A 533 8.04 10.60 -2.27
CA LEU A 533 9.13 9.74 -1.75
C LEU A 533 10.52 10.22 -2.18
N ASN A 534 10.68 10.59 -3.45
CA ASN A 534 11.97 11.06 -3.96
C ASN A 534 12.44 12.37 -3.31
N ALA A 535 11.51 13.25 -2.93
CA ALA A 535 11.85 14.48 -2.20
C ALA A 535 12.37 14.17 -0.80
N ALA A 536 11.73 13.22 -0.10
CA ALA A 536 12.17 12.77 1.21
C ALA A 536 13.55 12.11 1.18
N ILE A 537 13.83 11.27 0.16
CA ILE A 537 15.15 10.65 -0.03
C ILE A 537 16.24 11.72 -0.21
N ARG A 538 15.98 12.75 -1.04
CA ARG A 538 16.93 13.85 -1.23
C ARG A 538 17.13 14.69 0.03
N SER A 539 16.07 14.98 0.78
CA SER A 539 16.20 15.69 2.05
C SER A 539 17.03 14.88 3.06
N ALA A 540 16.77 13.58 3.18
CA ALA A 540 17.54 12.68 4.05
C ALA A 540 19.03 12.65 3.66
N ALA A 541 19.33 12.51 2.36
CA ALA A 541 20.70 12.52 1.85
C ALA A 541 21.42 13.86 2.11
N SER A 542 20.73 14.98 1.87
CA SER A 542 21.25 16.33 2.12
C SER A 542 21.58 16.54 3.60
N ARG A 543 20.67 16.16 4.50
CA ARG A 543 20.87 16.23 5.95
C ARG A 543 22.03 15.36 6.43
N ALA A 544 22.28 14.23 5.78
CA ALA A 544 23.43 13.36 6.04
C ALA A 544 24.70 13.74 5.26
N LYS A 545 24.69 14.84 4.50
CA LYS A 545 25.83 15.36 3.72
C LYS A 545 26.37 14.34 2.71
N LEU A 546 25.48 13.58 2.06
CA LEU A 546 25.83 12.55 1.08
C LEU A 546 25.95 13.08 -0.37
N GLY A 547 25.93 14.41 -0.56
CA GLY A 547 25.92 15.05 -1.88
C GLY A 547 24.53 15.12 -2.52
N GLU A 548 24.40 15.86 -3.63
CA GLU A 548 23.17 15.91 -4.44
C GLU A 548 23.11 14.67 -5.35
N GLY A 549 22.41 13.63 -4.91
CA GLY A 549 22.15 12.44 -5.72
C GLY A 549 20.95 12.62 -6.63
N GLY A 550 21.15 12.33 -7.93
CA GLY A 550 20.19 12.25 -9.04
C GLY A 550 18.71 12.38 -8.70
N GLY A 551 18.14 13.54 -9.01
CA GLY A 551 16.70 13.79 -8.99
C GLY A 551 16.42 15.27 -8.97
N ALA A 552 16.80 15.97 -10.05
CA ALA A 552 16.49 17.38 -10.19
C ALA A 552 14.97 17.61 -10.07
N VAL A 553 14.55 18.37 -9.05
CA VAL A 553 13.29 19.10 -9.10
C VAL A 553 13.64 20.44 -9.71
N ALA A 554 13.42 20.56 -11.02
CA ALA A 554 13.20 21.87 -11.58
C ALA A 554 11.90 22.40 -10.94
N SER A 555 12.03 23.39 -10.07
CA SER A 555 10.93 24.32 -9.80
C SER A 555 10.39 24.81 -11.14
N ALA A 556 9.06 24.84 -11.30
CA ALA A 556 8.37 25.13 -12.56
C ALA A 556 8.52 26.59 -13.08
N SER A 557 9.66 27.25 -12.84
CA SER A 557 9.88 28.65 -13.22
C SER A 557 11.29 29.02 -13.73
N ALA A 558 12.17 28.06 -14.07
CA ALA A 558 13.50 28.38 -14.62
C ALA A 558 13.85 27.59 -15.91
N PRO A 559 14.51 28.23 -16.90
CA PRO A 559 14.87 27.57 -18.16
C PRO A 559 15.99 26.53 -17.94
N ALA A 560 15.82 25.36 -18.56
CA ALA A 560 16.69 24.21 -18.45
C ALA A 560 18.09 24.49 -19.04
N SER A 561 19.14 24.35 -18.24
CA SER A 561 20.50 24.17 -18.74
C SER A 561 20.88 22.70 -18.67
N ARG A 562 21.35 22.15 -19.80
CA ARG A 562 21.85 20.77 -19.94
C ARG A 562 23.18 20.62 -19.19
N ALA A 563 23.14 20.26 -17.92
CA ALA A 563 24.28 19.66 -17.24
C ALA A 563 24.04 18.16 -17.10
N ALA A 564 24.96 17.34 -17.60
CA ALA A 564 24.91 15.89 -17.48
C ALA A 564 24.82 15.49 -15.99
N ALA A 565 23.78 14.76 -15.61
CA ALA A 565 23.55 14.32 -14.25
C ALA A 565 24.70 13.40 -13.79
N LYS A 566 25.50 13.86 -12.82
CA LYS A 566 26.52 13.07 -12.14
C LYS A 566 25.82 11.93 -11.39
N ALA A 567 26.35 10.70 -11.47
CA ALA A 567 25.78 9.54 -10.77
C ALA A 567 25.68 9.80 -9.25
N PRO A 568 24.63 9.31 -8.56
CA PRO A 568 24.42 9.60 -7.15
C PRO A 568 25.57 9.07 -6.29
N GLU A 569 26.07 9.90 -5.38
CA GLU A 569 27.16 9.57 -4.43
C GLU A 569 26.69 8.65 -3.28
N TYR A 570 25.42 8.22 -3.27
CA TYR A 570 24.83 7.33 -2.27
C TYR A 570 23.84 6.32 -2.87
N ARG A 571 23.59 5.23 -2.13
CA ARG A 571 22.61 4.19 -2.48
C ARG A 571 21.28 4.39 -1.73
N ILE A 572 20.20 3.89 -2.31
CA ILE A 572 18.91 3.74 -1.62
C ILE A 572 18.80 2.28 -1.20
N VAL A 573 18.41 2.02 0.05
CA VAL A 573 18.25 0.65 0.57
C VAL A 573 16.91 0.55 1.30
N TYR A 574 16.02 -0.33 0.84
CA TYR A 574 14.83 -0.71 1.59
C TYR A 574 15.20 -1.71 2.68
N ILE A 575 14.75 -1.44 3.89
CA ILE A 575 15.02 -2.24 5.08
C ILE A 575 13.76 -3.03 5.39
N ASP A 576 13.60 -4.13 4.67
CA ASP A 576 12.47 -5.04 4.82
C ASP A 576 12.81 -6.18 5.81
N ARG A 577 11.77 -6.92 6.22
CA ARG A 577 11.94 -8.14 7.01
C ARG A 577 12.64 -9.21 6.16
N GLU A 578 13.74 -9.77 6.66
CA GLU A 578 14.37 -10.90 5.99
C GLU A 578 13.47 -12.15 6.08
N PRO A 579 13.15 -12.81 4.95
CA PRO A 579 12.41 -14.06 4.99
C PRO A 579 13.22 -15.11 5.74
N GLY A 580 12.52 -15.89 6.59
CA GLY A 580 13.10 -16.98 7.34
C GLY A 580 13.75 -18.03 6.41
N ARG A 581 14.70 -18.81 6.93
CA ARG A 581 15.39 -19.86 6.12
C ARG A 581 14.42 -20.84 5.46
N PHE A 582 13.31 -21.13 6.12
CA PHE A 582 12.24 -21.99 5.59
C PHE A 582 11.37 -21.30 4.54
N GLU A 583 11.12 -19.99 4.67
CA GLU A 583 10.39 -19.20 3.66
C GLU A 583 11.20 -19.09 2.36
N ARG A 584 12.51 -18.85 2.47
CA ARG A 584 13.44 -18.88 1.31
C ARG A 584 13.48 -20.25 0.62
N LEU A 585 13.33 -21.33 1.38
CA LEU A 585 13.23 -22.67 0.82
C LEU A 585 11.91 -22.82 0.03
N ILE A 586 10.78 -22.36 0.58
CA ILE A 586 9.48 -22.40 -0.12
C ILE A 586 9.51 -21.56 -1.40
N GLU A 587 10.09 -20.36 -1.36
CA GLU A 587 10.32 -19.51 -2.54
C GLU A 587 11.09 -20.24 -3.64
N ALA A 588 12.16 -20.96 -3.26
CA ALA A 588 13.00 -21.69 -4.20
C ALA A 588 12.32 -22.92 -4.83
N PHE A 589 11.34 -23.52 -4.15
CA PHE A 589 10.67 -24.75 -4.58
C PHE A 589 9.32 -24.54 -5.27
N GLY A 590 8.78 -23.31 -5.32
CA GLY A 590 7.48 -23.00 -5.91
C GLY A 590 6.32 -23.58 -5.08
N GLY A 591 5.21 -22.85 -4.99
CA GLY A 591 4.13 -23.12 -4.01
C GLY A 591 3.38 -24.46 -4.10
N ALA A 592 3.81 -25.41 -4.93
CA ALA A 592 3.12 -26.68 -5.21
C ALA A 592 2.89 -27.55 -3.96
N ALA A 593 3.73 -27.45 -2.92
CA ALA A 593 3.62 -28.23 -1.69
C ALA A 593 2.50 -27.75 -0.73
N ALA A 594 1.98 -26.54 -0.89
CA ALA A 594 1.08 -25.91 0.08
C ALA A 594 -0.41 -26.25 -0.12
N ARG A 595 -0.75 -26.94 -1.22
CA ARG A 595 -2.12 -27.24 -1.65
C ARG A 595 -2.90 -28.21 -0.73
N VAL A 596 -2.23 -28.90 0.19
CA VAL A 596 -2.82 -29.98 1.01
C VAL A 596 -3.33 -29.49 2.38
N LEU A 597 -2.98 -28.27 2.81
CA LEU A 597 -3.21 -27.79 4.18
C LEU A 597 -4.27 -26.69 4.33
N ALA A 598 -4.79 -26.12 3.24
CA ALA A 598 -5.64 -24.93 3.26
C ALA A 598 -7.16 -25.21 3.39
N ASP A 599 -7.60 -26.46 3.34
CA ASP A 599 -9.02 -26.82 3.14
C ASP A 599 -9.89 -26.83 4.42
N HIS A 600 -9.40 -26.40 5.58
CA HIS A 600 -10.20 -26.43 6.81
C HIS A 600 -10.10 -25.10 7.56
N PHE A 601 -11.07 -24.21 7.34
CA PHE A 601 -11.76 -23.37 8.34
C PHE A 601 -12.42 -22.17 7.64
N GLU A 602 -13.76 -22.18 7.51
CA GLU A 602 -14.55 -20.95 7.34
C GLU A 602 -15.79 -21.02 8.23
N LEU A 603 -16.01 -19.98 9.03
CA LEU A 603 -17.28 -19.72 9.70
C LEU A 603 -18.02 -18.63 8.89
N ARG A 604 -19.16 -18.99 8.31
CA ARG A 604 -20.04 -18.05 7.58
C ARG A 604 -21.20 -17.61 8.48
N LEU A 605 -21.25 -16.32 8.78
CA LEU A 605 -22.37 -15.65 9.43
C LEU A 605 -22.90 -14.49 8.57
N MET A 606 -23.21 -14.73 7.30
CA MET A 606 -24.06 -13.83 6.48
C MET A 606 -24.78 -14.62 5.37
N PRO A 607 -26.02 -14.25 5.00
CA PRO A 607 -26.71 -14.90 3.89
C PRO A 607 -25.93 -14.71 2.58
N ALA A 608 -25.67 -15.81 1.88
CA ALA A 608 -24.87 -15.87 0.65
C ALA A 608 -25.50 -15.14 -0.57
N SER A 609 -26.62 -14.43 -0.39
CA SER A 609 -27.42 -13.84 -1.46
C SER A 609 -27.17 -12.34 -1.71
N LEU A 610 -26.31 -11.69 -0.94
CA LEU A 610 -25.99 -10.27 -1.11
C LEU A 610 -24.63 -10.08 -1.83
N PRO A 611 -24.53 -9.19 -2.83
CA PRO A 611 -23.28 -8.90 -3.53
C PRO A 611 -22.13 -8.51 -2.59
N GLU A 612 -20.89 -8.94 -2.91
CA GLU A 612 -19.65 -8.62 -2.16
C GLU A 612 -19.47 -7.12 -1.93
N ARG A 613 -19.85 -6.27 -2.90
CA ARG A 613 -19.79 -4.80 -2.78
C ARG A 613 -20.64 -4.23 -1.63
N ILE A 614 -21.63 -4.99 -1.15
CA ILE A 614 -22.50 -4.62 -0.03
C ILE A 614 -21.99 -5.28 1.25
N THR A 615 -21.67 -6.57 1.20
CA THR A 615 -21.32 -7.35 2.40
C THR A 615 -19.87 -7.20 2.83
N GLY A 616 -18.96 -6.86 1.91
CA GLY A 616 -17.53 -6.67 2.17
C GLY A 616 -17.25 -5.56 3.19
N PRO A 617 -17.72 -4.31 2.96
CA PRO A 617 -17.53 -3.23 3.94
C PRO A 617 -18.12 -3.57 5.31
N VAL A 618 -19.29 -4.21 5.34
CA VAL A 618 -19.93 -4.65 6.60
C VAL A 618 -19.08 -5.69 7.32
N ARG A 619 -18.53 -6.67 6.60
CA ARG A 619 -17.64 -7.70 7.17
C ARG A 619 -16.36 -7.07 7.72
N GLN A 620 -15.79 -6.10 7.03
CA GLN A 620 -14.61 -5.38 7.47
C GLN A 620 -14.88 -4.56 8.73
N ASP A 621 -15.93 -3.73 8.72
CA ASP A 621 -16.29 -2.86 9.85
C ASP A 621 -16.64 -3.68 11.11
N LEU A 622 -17.41 -4.77 10.96
CA LEU A 622 -17.75 -5.65 12.08
C LEU A 622 -16.58 -6.53 12.52
N GLY A 623 -15.74 -6.98 11.58
CA GLY A 623 -14.51 -7.73 11.88
C GLY A 623 -13.55 -6.91 12.73
N TRP A 624 -13.33 -5.64 12.36
CA TRP A 624 -12.54 -4.70 13.15
C TRP A 624 -13.11 -4.49 14.55
N LEU A 625 -14.44 -4.37 14.68
CA LEU A 625 -15.10 -4.27 15.99
C LEU A 625 -14.86 -5.54 16.84
N VAL A 626 -14.92 -6.74 16.24
CA VAL A 626 -14.68 -8.02 16.93
C VAL A 626 -13.22 -8.16 17.36
N GLU A 627 -12.25 -7.83 16.50
CA GLU A 627 -10.83 -7.86 16.84
C GLU A 627 -10.50 -6.96 18.04
N LEU A 628 -11.21 -5.83 18.16
CA LEU A 628 -11.10 -4.95 19.33
C LEU A 628 -11.55 -5.63 20.63
N VAL A 629 -12.52 -6.56 20.56
CA VAL A 629 -13.02 -7.35 21.71
C VAL A 629 -12.11 -8.53 22.04
N ASP A 630 -11.61 -9.22 21.01
CA ASP A 630 -10.79 -10.44 21.16
C ASP A 630 -9.34 -10.15 21.58
N GLY A 631 -8.88 -8.90 21.44
CA GLY A 631 -7.61 -8.46 22.00
C GLY A 631 -7.55 -8.75 23.50
N ARG A 632 -6.54 -9.51 23.96
CA ARG A 632 -6.35 -9.96 25.37
C ARG A 632 -6.11 -8.82 26.39
N LYS A 633 -6.50 -7.59 26.09
CA LYS A 633 -6.35 -6.42 26.96
C LYS A 633 -7.68 -6.06 27.59
N PRO A 634 -7.70 -5.68 28.88
CA PRO A 634 -8.94 -5.22 29.53
C PRO A 634 -9.50 -3.94 28.89
N PHE A 635 -8.68 -3.17 28.17
CA PHE A 635 -9.07 -2.10 27.25
C PHE A 635 -7.89 -1.74 26.32
N ALA A 636 -8.18 -1.17 25.14
CA ALA A 636 -7.17 -0.62 24.24
C ALA A 636 -7.56 0.81 23.81
N ALA A 637 -6.71 1.79 24.09
CA ALA A 637 -6.84 3.12 23.52
C ALA A 637 -6.31 3.10 22.07
N VAL A 638 -7.10 3.65 21.16
CA VAL A 638 -6.85 3.58 19.72
C VAL A 638 -6.70 4.99 19.15
N THR A 639 -5.66 5.14 18.33
CA THR A 639 -5.41 6.29 17.47
C THR A 639 -5.56 5.85 16.02
N HIS A 640 -6.80 5.60 15.59
CA HIS A 640 -7.14 5.20 14.22
C HIS A 640 -8.10 6.22 13.60
N CYS A 641 -7.99 6.51 12.31
CA CYS A 641 -8.92 7.42 11.62
C CYS A 641 -10.06 6.69 10.89
N LEU A 642 -9.93 5.38 10.65
CA LEU A 642 -10.73 4.61 9.68
C LEU A 642 -10.77 5.28 8.31
N CYS A 643 -9.76 6.08 7.98
CA CYS A 643 -9.60 6.74 6.70
C CYS A 643 -8.77 5.86 5.77
N GLY A 644 -9.11 5.87 4.49
CA GLY A 644 -8.34 5.26 3.42
C GLY A 644 -8.05 6.32 2.36
N ALA A 645 -7.23 5.98 1.38
CA ALA A 645 -7.24 6.74 0.14
C ALA A 645 -8.64 6.62 -0.48
N PRO A 646 -9.36 7.73 -0.71
CA PRO A 646 -10.70 7.67 -1.29
C PRO A 646 -10.67 7.18 -2.74
#